data_AF-A0A518CJE7-F1
#
_entry.id   AF-A0A518CJE7-F1
#
_cell.length_a   1.000
_cell.length_b   1.000
_cell.length_c   1.000
_cell.angle_alpha   90.00
_cell.angle_beta   90.00
_cell.angle_gamma   90.00
#
_symmetry.space_group_name_H-M   'P 1'
#
loop_
_entity.id
_entity.type
_entity.pdbx_description
1 polymer ?
#
loop_
_entity_poly.entity_id
_entity_poly.type
_entity_poly.pdbx_seq_one_letter_code
_entity_poly.pdbx_strand_id
1 'polypeptide(L)'
;MLWACSLFLLSFLSCWFADSAFSSEPLLRVEMEVDFGKDHGQNLGSLFEVYDADGNVVAGAGFVGTYNSYIRNDRERLHFFLKSAEAKPEVEPLLRVNETTGVYLSDLREQLYARGRSAKDDRFYEWNSESADWNVKEEMTQYDFFVAGKILHVEDRKIDYDGETILDLSDQDLIIGERYYAGGYLFLKTYTAERRLETNQLQAIPWSAYQDDLSIDLEKAIALPLRSDKEFVYSFGQLNGDILAATNTGGVYRFRAAKWEPLVEPIMTTSFQVYAMLNYYDRLLMGHYPTGELYEYDGESLILLEDWPPVLSGVSPSAREAQSLMIYGGDLYVGVWPWAEVWRYDQNQQDWVFAKRMFEHPALTDKVVHPYEDETKGVAEVYNLWGQRVTSLITMHDSLYISTSSKSGFAYDPKFDFLSGEELEDYGRVYRLKQPGQLTVPTTWPEGPQKFLFELDDESMRIMQNGKLIAEQKLSTSELIDQQPQRIVWGRGVYGKLSGDLLSRKSNLDQPVVGAYLNFGKLFQSAGTIPEKQKTIDDALDRFQSSGFNTVYPYVTTTSGKVYYPSELLTENLSADFDCVQYLIDQADNRNLQVFPVFCVLSCGHHHPTGILEQHPEWALRTPEGEPMGHISATNPEARDFITSSIKEFVDRYSTEGILLDYLRYYNRPTLLDAASVEVFDEWKQQQAEQDEAELIQQYKETGITELANQISVAVRRGRPEREIAIYSWGPHVADHHQVAQPWPLWSQRGYIDMVNISGYCYPDNYGDKYLDVFKQRIGTALELNKANHGRADVTFCLGVKTSHGKIQSASWIKDYLHIASELGVDGTLLFTWHTLQPWLDEVDREGYISEFQQELQSP
;
A
#
# COMPACT_ATOMS: atom_id res chain seq x y z
N MET A 1 75.07 -0.79 14.54
CA MET A 1 73.92 0.04 14.11
C MET A 1 73.57 -0.38 12.69
N LEU A 2 72.59 -1.28 12.54
CA LEU A 2 72.05 -1.74 11.25
C LEU A 2 70.76 -2.52 11.56
N TRP A 3 69.69 -1.82 11.91
CA TRP A 3 68.33 -2.37 12.01
C TRP A 3 67.35 -1.22 11.73
N ALA A 4 66.62 -1.34 10.61
CA ALA A 4 65.28 -0.77 10.33
C ALA A 4 65.15 -0.52 8.82
N CYS A 5 64.30 -1.32 8.17
CA CYS A 5 63.55 -1.08 6.93
C CYS A 5 63.39 -2.39 6.15
N SER A 6 62.57 -3.31 6.68
CA SER A 6 62.06 -4.49 5.97
C SER A 6 60.78 -4.94 6.66
N LEU A 7 59.70 -4.18 6.51
CA LEU A 7 58.32 -4.55 6.91
C LEU A 7 57.33 -3.45 6.48
N PHE A 8 57.20 -3.16 5.18
CA PHE A 8 56.12 -2.28 4.70
C PHE A 8 55.71 -2.51 3.23
N LEU A 9 56.04 -3.66 2.63
CA LEU A 9 55.80 -3.92 1.20
C LEU A 9 55.11 -5.25 0.89
N LEU A 10 54.40 -5.83 1.87
CA LEU A 10 53.65 -7.09 1.70
C LEU A 10 52.20 -7.04 2.22
N SER A 11 51.65 -5.85 2.47
CA SER A 11 50.30 -5.68 3.05
C SER A 11 49.29 -4.95 2.15
N PHE A 12 49.64 -4.72 0.87
CA PHE A 12 48.79 -3.95 -0.06
C PHE A 12 48.40 -4.70 -1.35
N LEU A 13 48.58 -6.02 -1.39
CA LEU A 13 48.18 -6.85 -2.54
C LEU A 13 47.38 -8.12 -2.19
N SER A 14 46.84 -8.21 -0.97
CA SER A 14 46.10 -9.39 -0.49
C SER A 14 44.66 -9.10 -0.02
N CYS A 15 44.09 -7.93 -0.33
CA CYS A 15 42.69 -7.61 0.01
C CYS A 15 41.78 -7.36 -1.20
N TRP A 16 42.19 -7.78 -2.41
CA TRP A 16 41.38 -7.61 -3.64
C TRP A 16 41.13 -8.92 -4.42
N PHE A 17 41.47 -10.08 -3.84
CA PHE A 17 41.20 -11.40 -4.43
C PHE A 17 40.85 -12.44 -3.36
N ALA A 18 39.90 -12.11 -2.50
CA ALA A 18 39.30 -13.05 -1.56
C ALA A 18 37.79 -12.82 -1.44
N ASP A 19 37.11 -12.62 -2.58
CA ASP A 19 35.65 -12.71 -2.73
C ASP A 19 35.32 -13.19 -4.16
N SER A 20 36.00 -14.24 -4.59
CA SER A 20 35.58 -15.04 -5.74
C SER A 20 35.52 -16.52 -5.37
N ALA A 21 35.04 -16.80 -4.17
CA ALA A 21 34.27 -18.02 -3.97
C ALA A 21 32.93 -17.79 -4.66
N PHE A 22 32.48 -18.75 -5.48
CA PHE A 22 31.20 -18.73 -6.17
C PHE A 22 30.06 -18.42 -5.18
N SER A 23 29.70 -17.15 -5.02
CA SER A 23 28.35 -16.78 -4.61
C SER A 23 27.52 -16.85 -5.88
N SER A 24 26.50 -17.70 -5.91
CA SER A 24 25.41 -17.53 -6.87
C SER A 24 24.94 -16.07 -6.83
N GLU A 25 24.53 -15.52 -7.96
CA GLU A 25 23.80 -14.25 -7.92
C GLU A 25 22.60 -14.41 -6.99
N PRO A 26 22.33 -13.44 -6.11
CA PRO A 26 21.22 -13.54 -5.18
C PRO A 26 19.90 -13.68 -5.95
N LEU A 27 18.99 -14.50 -5.43
CA LEU A 27 17.64 -14.69 -5.98
C LEU A 27 16.87 -13.37 -5.96
N LEU A 28 17.04 -12.59 -4.88
CA LEU A 28 16.51 -11.24 -4.76
C LEU A 28 17.57 -10.32 -4.17
N ARG A 29 17.79 -9.18 -4.82
CA ARG A 29 18.59 -8.07 -4.32
C ARG A 29 17.82 -6.79 -4.57
N VAL A 30 17.50 -6.08 -3.49
CA VAL A 30 16.70 -4.85 -3.53
C VAL A 30 17.43 -3.75 -2.78
N GLU A 31 17.85 -2.72 -3.50
CA GLU A 31 18.42 -1.48 -2.96
C GLU A 31 17.38 -0.37 -3.06
N MET A 32 17.23 0.40 -1.99
CA MET A 32 16.38 1.59 -2.02
C MET A 32 16.84 2.66 -1.04
N GLU A 33 16.55 3.91 -1.37
CA GLU A 33 16.72 5.06 -0.50
C GLU A 33 15.36 5.74 -0.30
N VAL A 34 14.93 5.86 0.97
CA VAL A 34 13.61 6.38 1.33
C VAL A 34 13.75 7.50 2.33
N ASP A 35 13.04 8.60 2.12
CA ASP A 35 12.84 9.64 3.13
C ASP A 35 11.41 9.54 3.67
N PHE A 36 11.26 9.08 4.92
CA PHE A 36 9.95 8.98 5.56
C PHE A 36 9.39 10.33 6.02
N GLY A 37 10.17 11.40 5.86
CA GLY A 37 9.82 12.75 6.25
C GLY A 37 9.80 12.95 7.77
N LYS A 38 8.98 13.89 8.22
CA LYS A 38 8.78 14.17 9.64
C LYS A 38 7.85 13.15 10.26
N ASP A 39 8.11 12.83 11.51
CA ASP A 39 7.22 11.99 12.28
C ASP A 39 5.95 12.71 12.71
N HIS A 40 4.85 12.39 12.04
CA HIS A 40 3.51 12.83 12.35
C HIS A 40 2.63 11.68 12.84
N GLY A 41 3.23 10.55 13.25
CA GLY A 41 2.52 9.35 13.71
C GLY A 41 1.97 8.46 12.59
N GLN A 42 2.34 8.74 11.34
CA GLN A 42 1.96 7.94 10.17
C GLN A 42 2.50 6.50 10.25
N ASN A 43 1.81 5.59 9.57
CA ASN A 43 2.22 4.21 9.37
C ASN A 43 3.01 4.23 8.06
N LEU A 44 4.22 3.64 8.08
CA LEU A 44 5.17 3.80 6.97
C LEU A 44 4.80 2.92 5.77
N GLY A 45 4.12 1.79 5.98
CA GLY A 45 3.59 0.94 4.92
C GLY A 45 4.66 0.08 4.23
N SER A 46 4.33 -0.40 3.03
CA SER A 46 5.18 -1.33 2.27
C SER A 46 6.31 -0.59 1.55
N LEU A 47 7.52 -1.11 1.66
CA LEU A 47 8.67 -0.68 0.87
C LEU A 47 8.63 -1.29 -0.53
N PHE A 48 8.36 -2.60 -0.61
CA PHE A 48 8.13 -3.33 -1.86
C PHE A 48 7.42 -4.66 -1.59
N GLU A 49 6.87 -5.25 -2.65
CA GLU A 49 6.35 -6.61 -2.67
C GLU A 49 6.78 -7.31 -3.97
N VAL A 50 7.05 -8.60 -3.90
CA VAL A 50 7.63 -9.39 -4.97
C VAL A 50 6.70 -10.52 -5.36
N TYR A 51 6.55 -10.72 -6.65
CA TYR A 51 5.63 -11.66 -7.27
C TYR A 51 6.39 -12.66 -8.14
N ASP A 52 5.88 -13.90 -8.21
CA ASP A 52 6.31 -14.91 -9.17
C ASP A 52 5.65 -14.73 -10.55
N ALA A 53 5.88 -15.68 -11.46
CA ALA A 53 5.32 -15.66 -12.81
C ALA A 53 3.79 -15.82 -12.85
N ASP A 54 3.20 -16.46 -11.83
CA ASP A 54 1.77 -16.71 -11.73
C ASP A 54 1.04 -15.55 -11.00
N GLY A 55 1.77 -14.54 -10.55
CA GLY A 55 1.22 -13.40 -9.80
C GLY A 55 0.98 -13.69 -8.33
N ASN A 56 1.60 -14.73 -7.76
CA ASN A 56 1.59 -14.98 -6.33
C ASN A 56 2.66 -14.14 -5.61
N VAL A 57 2.35 -13.68 -4.40
CA VAL A 57 3.34 -13.00 -3.55
C VAL A 57 4.35 -14.02 -3.03
N VAL A 58 5.64 -13.73 -3.21
CA VAL A 58 6.75 -14.59 -2.74
C VAL A 58 7.62 -13.92 -1.68
N ALA A 59 7.75 -12.60 -1.69
CA ALA A 59 8.53 -11.87 -0.70
C ALA A 59 8.03 -10.42 -0.59
N GLY A 60 8.42 -9.73 0.48
CA GLY A 60 8.11 -8.31 0.62
C GLY A 60 8.70 -7.70 1.88
N ALA A 61 8.78 -6.38 1.90
CA ALA A 61 9.28 -5.64 3.05
C ALA A 61 8.43 -4.40 3.34
N GLY A 62 8.34 -4.01 4.61
CA GLY A 62 7.55 -2.86 5.03
C GLY A 62 7.39 -2.75 6.54
N PHE A 63 6.55 -1.81 6.96
CA PHE A 63 6.28 -1.51 8.36
C PHE A 63 4.79 -1.72 8.64
N VAL A 64 4.50 -2.57 9.62
CA VAL A 64 3.13 -2.88 9.99
C VAL A 64 2.51 -1.75 10.84
N GLY A 65 1.34 -1.29 10.43
CA GLY A 65 0.50 -0.40 11.21
C GLY A 65 -0.66 -1.17 11.82
N THR A 66 -0.53 -1.62 13.07
CA THR A 66 -1.59 -2.39 13.76
C THR A 66 -1.89 -1.86 15.15
N TYR A 67 -3.18 -1.94 15.50
CA TYR A 67 -3.70 -1.69 16.83
C TYR A 67 -4.43 -2.95 17.27
N ASN A 68 -3.85 -3.70 18.19
CA ASN A 68 -4.50 -4.83 18.83
C ASN A 68 -5.39 -4.34 19.98
N SER A 69 -6.19 -5.24 20.58
CA SER A 69 -7.04 -4.91 21.74
C SER A 69 -6.30 -4.05 22.78
N TYR A 70 -6.63 -2.75 22.83
CA TYR A 70 -6.08 -1.71 23.72
C TYR A 70 -4.64 -1.23 23.49
N ILE A 71 -3.87 -1.88 22.63
CA ILE A 71 -2.43 -1.63 22.50
C ILE A 71 -2.08 -1.47 21.02
N ARG A 72 -1.48 -0.33 20.69
CA ARG A 72 -0.83 -0.12 19.40
C ARG A 72 0.52 -0.83 19.40
N ASN A 73 0.83 -1.56 18.34
CA ASN A 73 2.18 -2.07 18.15
C ASN A 73 3.14 -0.97 17.69
N ASP A 74 4.44 -1.23 17.84
CA ASP A 74 5.49 -0.35 17.34
C ASP A 74 5.50 -0.29 15.81
N ARG A 75 5.16 0.88 15.27
CA ARG A 75 5.11 1.15 13.82
C ARG A 75 6.48 1.28 13.15
N GLU A 76 7.57 1.35 13.94
CA GLU A 76 8.94 1.52 13.45
C GLU A 76 9.65 0.16 13.26
N ARG A 77 8.88 -0.95 13.28
CA ARG A 77 9.40 -2.29 13.01
C ARG A 77 9.40 -2.59 11.52
N LEU A 78 10.59 -2.82 10.99
CA LEU A 78 10.81 -3.26 9.63
C LEU A 78 10.62 -4.79 9.55
N HIS A 79 9.72 -5.19 8.69
CA HIS A 79 9.48 -6.57 8.31
C HIS A 79 10.14 -6.84 6.97
N PHE A 80 10.78 -8.00 6.84
CA PHE A 80 11.16 -8.61 5.57
C PHE A 80 10.72 -10.08 5.62
N PHE A 81 9.88 -10.48 4.68
CA PHE A 81 9.36 -11.85 4.63
C PHE A 81 9.68 -12.53 3.31
N LEU A 82 9.83 -13.85 3.39
CA LEU A 82 9.77 -14.81 2.31
C LEU A 82 8.57 -15.71 2.60
N LYS A 83 7.62 -15.76 1.67
CA LYS A 83 6.40 -16.55 1.84
C LYS A 83 6.72 -18.03 1.59
N SER A 84 6.44 -18.86 2.58
CA SER A 84 6.64 -20.31 2.50
C SER A 84 5.44 -20.98 1.83
N ALA A 85 5.69 -21.81 0.81
CA ALA A 85 4.68 -22.63 0.13
C ALA A 85 4.00 -23.62 1.08
N GLU A 86 4.78 -24.26 1.98
CA GLU A 86 4.27 -25.18 3.01
C GLU A 86 4.58 -24.66 4.42
N ALA A 87 4.00 -23.51 4.79
CA ALA A 87 4.13 -22.97 6.13
C ALA A 87 3.71 -24.00 7.21
N LYS A 88 4.67 -24.48 8.00
CA LYS A 88 4.48 -25.40 9.14
C LYS A 88 4.93 -24.72 10.43
N PRO A 89 4.14 -23.78 10.97
CA PRO A 89 4.55 -23.06 12.16
C PRO A 89 4.63 -23.97 13.38
N GLU A 90 5.73 -23.86 14.13
CA GLU A 90 5.90 -24.53 15.42
C GLU A 90 5.40 -23.61 16.54
N VAL A 91 4.53 -24.11 17.41
CA VAL A 91 3.94 -23.34 18.51
C VAL A 91 4.37 -23.92 19.84
N GLU A 92 5.01 -23.12 20.68
CA GLU A 92 5.44 -23.50 22.02
C GLU A 92 5.00 -22.47 23.07
N PRO A 93 4.65 -22.90 24.30
CA PRO A 93 4.38 -21.99 25.40
C PRO A 93 5.68 -21.44 25.99
N LEU A 94 5.68 -20.16 26.37
CA LEU A 94 6.72 -19.55 27.20
C LEU A 94 6.41 -19.79 28.69
N LEU A 95 7.40 -19.49 29.54
CA LEU A 95 7.18 -19.42 30.99
C LEU A 95 6.04 -18.46 31.31
N ARG A 96 5.25 -18.83 32.33
CA ARG A 96 4.08 -18.08 32.75
C ARG A 96 4.52 -16.72 33.30
N VAL A 97 3.85 -15.65 32.86
CA VAL A 97 4.20 -14.27 33.23
C VAL A 97 3.95 -14.03 34.73
N ASN A 98 2.75 -14.36 35.20
CA ASN A 98 2.31 -14.13 36.58
C ASN A 98 1.08 -15.00 36.91
N GLU A 99 0.53 -14.85 38.11
CA GLU A 99 -0.62 -15.63 38.60
C GLU A 99 -1.99 -15.19 38.05
N THR A 100 -2.02 -14.19 37.19
CA THR A 100 -3.26 -13.64 36.65
C THR A 100 -3.81 -14.52 35.55
N THR A 101 -5.11 -14.43 35.27
CA THR A 101 -5.75 -15.24 34.21
C THR A 101 -5.70 -14.53 32.86
N GLY A 102 -4.78 -13.59 32.63
CA GLY A 102 -4.75 -12.87 31.37
C GLY A 102 -3.68 -11.80 31.26
N VAL A 103 -2.97 -11.80 30.14
CA VAL A 103 -1.93 -10.83 29.81
C VAL A 103 -2.14 -10.22 28.43
N TYR A 104 -1.66 -9.00 28.26
CA TYR A 104 -1.65 -8.27 27.00
C TYR A 104 -0.20 -7.93 26.65
N LEU A 105 0.15 -8.08 25.37
CA LEU A 105 1.51 -7.85 24.90
C LEU A 105 1.66 -6.46 24.31
N SER A 106 2.86 -5.91 24.44
CA SER A 106 3.32 -4.73 23.70
C SER A 106 4.75 -4.96 23.28
N ASP A 107 5.12 -4.33 22.18
CA ASP A 107 6.45 -4.41 21.62
C ASP A 107 7.06 -3.02 21.60
N LEU A 108 8.11 -2.79 22.38
CA LEU A 108 8.73 -1.46 22.51
C LEU A 108 10.25 -1.64 22.47
N ARG A 109 10.93 -0.98 21.52
CA ARG A 109 12.41 -0.98 21.35
C ARG A 109 13.06 -2.37 21.47
N GLU A 110 12.71 -3.29 20.56
CA GLU A 110 13.19 -4.70 20.54
C GLU A 110 12.66 -5.61 21.63
N GLN A 111 12.00 -5.07 22.65
CA GLN A 111 11.60 -5.87 23.80
C GLN A 111 10.12 -6.24 23.72
N LEU A 112 9.83 -7.44 24.19
CA LEU A 112 8.48 -7.95 24.36
C LEU A 112 8.06 -7.72 25.80
N TYR A 113 6.98 -6.97 26.00
CA TYR A 113 6.39 -6.72 27.31
C TYR A 113 5.05 -7.43 27.46
N ALA A 114 4.76 -7.87 28.68
CA ALA A 114 3.47 -8.40 29.09
C ALA A 114 2.94 -7.65 30.32
N ARG A 115 1.63 -7.39 30.37
CA ARG A 115 0.96 -6.77 31.52
C ARG A 115 -0.41 -7.38 31.78
N GLY A 116 -0.79 -7.54 33.04
CA GLY A 116 -2.16 -7.86 33.45
C GLY A 116 -3.05 -6.62 33.47
N ARG A 117 -4.29 -6.70 32.94
CA ARG A 117 -5.16 -5.52 32.75
C ARG A 117 -6.12 -5.22 33.90
N SER A 118 -6.65 -6.23 34.57
CA SER A 118 -7.58 -6.06 35.70
C SER A 118 -7.23 -7.00 36.85
N ALA A 119 -5.93 -7.27 36.95
CA ALA A 119 -5.34 -8.16 37.91
C ALA A 119 -4.94 -7.44 39.20
N LYS A 120 -4.76 -8.21 40.28
CA LYS A 120 -4.02 -7.74 41.47
C LYS A 120 -2.58 -7.34 41.15
N ASP A 121 -2.05 -7.80 40.02
CA ASP A 121 -0.71 -7.54 39.53
C ASP A 121 -0.80 -6.92 38.13
N ASP A 122 -0.61 -5.61 38.07
CA ASP A 122 -0.64 -4.80 36.86
C ASP A 122 0.76 -4.29 36.47
N ARG A 123 1.82 -4.91 37.00
CA ARG A 123 3.21 -4.58 36.65
C ARG A 123 3.53 -5.00 35.22
N PHE A 124 4.55 -4.34 34.65
CA PHE A 124 5.11 -4.70 33.36
C PHE A 124 6.19 -5.77 33.52
N TYR A 125 6.16 -6.75 32.62
CA TYR A 125 7.13 -7.84 32.54
C TYR A 125 7.82 -7.79 31.19
N GLU A 126 9.14 -7.74 31.16
CA GLU A 126 9.96 -7.81 29.95
C GLU A 126 10.44 -9.25 29.73
N TRP A 127 10.31 -9.77 28.52
CA TRP A 127 10.85 -11.08 28.14
C TRP A 127 12.36 -11.00 27.93
N ASN A 128 13.12 -11.80 28.69
CA ASN A 128 14.55 -12.00 28.45
C ASN A 128 14.76 -13.30 27.66
N SER A 129 15.19 -13.16 26.41
CA SER A 129 15.41 -14.30 25.51
C SER A 129 16.64 -15.15 25.88
N GLU A 130 17.65 -14.58 26.56
CA GLU A 130 18.84 -15.31 26.99
C GLU A 130 18.57 -16.23 28.18
N SER A 131 17.81 -15.75 29.16
CA SER A 131 17.40 -16.55 30.34
C SER A 131 16.11 -17.32 30.13
N ALA A 132 15.37 -17.03 29.05
CA ALA A 132 14.02 -17.54 28.78
C ALA A 132 13.05 -17.29 29.94
N ASP A 133 13.06 -16.09 30.52
CA ASP A 133 12.24 -15.72 31.69
C ASP A 133 11.72 -14.27 31.61
N TRP A 134 10.74 -13.94 32.45
CA TRP A 134 10.11 -12.62 32.54
C TRP A 134 10.68 -11.79 33.69
N ASN A 135 11.17 -10.58 33.38
CA ASN A 135 11.71 -9.64 34.37
C ASN A 135 10.74 -8.51 34.64
N VAL A 136 10.46 -8.22 35.92
CA VAL A 136 9.61 -7.09 36.31
C VAL A 136 10.30 -5.76 36.00
N LYS A 137 9.55 -4.81 35.44
CA LYS A 137 9.95 -3.43 35.15
C LYS A 137 9.16 -2.45 36.00
N GLU A 138 9.71 -2.13 37.16
CA GLU A 138 9.06 -1.27 38.16
C GLU A 138 8.99 0.20 37.70
N GLU A 139 9.84 0.60 36.75
CA GLU A 139 9.89 1.94 36.17
C GLU A 139 8.78 2.21 35.14
N MET A 140 8.17 1.17 34.57
CA MET A 140 7.10 1.32 33.57
C MET A 140 5.73 1.31 34.24
N THR A 141 4.96 2.38 34.05
CA THR A 141 3.60 2.54 34.62
C THR A 141 2.52 2.57 33.53
N GLN A 142 2.88 2.96 32.31
CA GLN A 142 2.02 3.06 31.14
C GLN A 142 2.77 2.58 29.89
N TYR A 143 2.02 2.24 28.83
CA TYR A 143 2.62 2.02 27.52
C TYR A 143 3.02 3.37 26.92
N ASP A 144 4.33 3.54 26.72
CA ASP A 144 4.91 4.70 26.05
C ASP A 144 4.69 4.65 24.55
N PHE A 145 4.64 5.83 23.92
CA PHE A 145 4.72 5.97 22.47
C PHE A 145 6.03 6.66 22.10
N PHE A 146 6.51 6.39 20.89
CA PHE A 146 7.65 7.10 20.33
C PHE A 146 7.18 8.10 19.29
N VAL A 147 7.69 9.32 19.39
CA VAL A 147 7.55 10.36 18.37
C VAL A 147 8.93 10.93 18.10
N ALA A 148 9.32 10.96 16.83
CA ALA A 148 10.63 11.42 16.36
C ALA A 148 11.80 10.78 17.12
N GLY A 149 11.70 9.47 17.39
CA GLY A 149 12.72 8.68 18.11
C GLY A 149 12.80 8.94 19.62
N LYS A 150 11.91 9.76 20.18
CA LYS A 150 11.87 10.14 21.60
C LYS A 150 10.59 9.66 22.28
N ILE A 151 10.67 9.44 23.59
CA ILE A 151 9.55 8.94 24.39
C ILE A 151 8.53 10.04 24.61
N LEU A 152 7.27 9.74 24.31
CA LEU A 152 6.09 10.49 24.73
C LEU A 152 5.38 9.67 25.81
N HIS A 153 5.64 10.03 27.07
CA HIS A 153 5.08 9.38 28.24
C HIS A 153 3.76 10.07 28.62
N VAL A 154 2.68 9.29 28.67
CA VAL A 154 1.32 9.79 28.94
C VAL A 154 0.77 9.13 30.19
N GLU A 155 0.68 9.91 31.27
CA GLU A 155 -0.01 9.55 32.51
C GLU A 155 -1.44 10.11 32.54
N ASP A 156 -2.21 9.74 33.55
CA ASP A 156 -3.61 10.15 33.72
C ASP A 156 -3.79 11.69 33.79
N ARG A 157 -2.76 12.46 34.14
CA ARG A 157 -2.83 13.93 34.27
C ARG A 157 -1.59 14.66 33.77
N LYS A 158 -0.64 13.96 33.16
CA LYS A 158 0.65 14.53 32.79
C LYS A 158 1.15 13.93 31.50
N ILE A 159 1.73 14.75 30.64
CA ILE A 159 2.42 14.29 29.44
C ILE A 159 3.84 14.84 29.47
N ASP A 160 4.80 13.92 29.42
CA ASP A 160 6.22 14.23 29.31
C ASP A 160 6.73 13.80 27.93
N TYR A 161 7.52 14.65 27.29
CA TYR A 161 8.23 14.32 26.05
C TYR A 161 9.73 14.42 26.29
N ASP A 162 10.45 13.31 26.10
CA ASP A 162 11.89 13.20 26.36
C ASP A 162 12.31 13.66 27.77
N GLY A 163 11.44 13.41 28.76
CA GLY A 163 11.64 13.80 30.16
C GLY A 163 11.21 15.22 30.52
N GLU A 164 10.77 16.04 29.55
CA GLU A 164 10.24 17.38 29.79
C GLU A 164 8.71 17.39 29.80
N THR A 165 8.09 18.03 30.80
CA THR A 165 6.64 18.13 30.91
C THR A 165 6.08 19.11 29.89
N ILE A 166 5.25 18.59 28.98
CA ILE A 166 4.59 19.36 27.92
C ILE A 166 3.08 19.56 28.18
N LEU A 167 2.50 18.81 29.12
CA LEU A 167 1.15 19.02 29.64
C LEU A 167 1.10 18.64 31.12
N ASP A 168 0.53 19.50 31.96
CA ASP A 168 0.27 19.23 33.37
C ASP A 168 -1.17 19.62 33.74
N LEU A 169 -1.97 18.62 34.11
CA LEU A 169 -3.37 18.72 34.52
C LEU A 169 -3.54 18.38 36.01
N SER A 170 -2.46 18.35 36.80
CA SER A 170 -2.50 17.92 38.21
C SER A 170 -3.44 18.77 39.08
N ASP A 171 -3.58 20.06 38.75
CA ASP A 171 -4.47 21.00 39.44
C ASP A 171 -5.89 21.05 38.83
N GLN A 172 -6.20 20.21 37.84
CA GLN A 172 -7.50 20.16 37.16
C GLN A 172 -8.25 18.86 37.46
N ASP A 173 -9.59 18.91 37.49
CA ASP A 173 -10.43 17.71 37.54
C ASP A 173 -10.59 17.06 36.15
N LEU A 174 -9.52 17.04 35.35
CA LEU A 174 -9.50 16.43 34.02
C LEU A 174 -8.53 15.25 34.04
N ILE A 175 -8.94 14.14 33.44
CA ILE A 175 -8.18 12.88 33.37
C ILE A 175 -8.03 12.50 31.90
N ILE A 176 -6.83 12.04 31.54
CA ILE A 176 -6.47 11.51 30.23
C ILE A 176 -6.74 10.00 30.23
N GLY A 177 -7.49 9.53 29.24
CA GLY A 177 -7.81 8.11 29.02
C GLY A 177 -7.00 7.52 27.87
N GLU A 178 -7.71 7.05 26.84
CA GLU A 178 -7.10 6.51 25.63
C GLU A 178 -6.41 7.60 24.80
N ARG A 179 -5.30 7.20 24.17
CA ARG A 179 -4.40 8.10 23.47
C ARG A 179 -3.89 7.50 22.17
N TYR A 180 -3.66 8.36 21.17
CA TYR A 180 -3.13 7.99 19.87
C TYR A 180 -2.41 9.19 19.22
N TYR A 181 -1.38 8.94 18.41
CA TYR A 181 -0.69 9.98 17.65
C TYR A 181 -0.68 9.62 16.16
N ALA A 182 -1.26 10.50 15.33
CA ALA A 182 -1.32 10.35 13.88
C ALA A 182 -1.69 11.69 13.20
N GLY A 183 -1.26 11.86 11.95
CA GLY A 183 -1.55 13.05 11.14
C GLY A 183 -1.07 14.38 11.73
N GLY A 184 -0.13 14.38 12.69
CA GLY A 184 0.29 15.59 13.41
C GLY A 184 -0.69 16.04 14.50
N TYR A 185 -1.55 15.12 14.96
CA TYR A 185 -2.48 15.34 16.05
C TYR A 185 -2.25 14.32 17.16
N LEU A 186 -2.25 14.82 18.40
CA LEU A 186 -2.38 14.00 19.60
C LEU A 186 -3.87 13.84 19.91
N PHE A 187 -4.36 12.61 19.80
CA PHE A 187 -5.72 12.24 20.15
C PHE A 187 -5.74 11.83 21.62
N LEU A 188 -6.49 12.56 22.44
CA LEU A 188 -6.65 12.27 23.87
C LEU A 188 -8.13 12.16 24.20
N LYS A 189 -8.55 11.05 24.78
CA LYS A 189 -9.83 11.02 25.49
C LYS A 189 -9.66 11.76 26.81
N THR A 190 -10.53 12.71 27.09
CA THR A 190 -10.57 13.44 28.36
C THR A 190 -11.90 13.22 29.08
N TYR A 191 -11.87 13.17 30.41
CA TYR A 191 -13.05 13.03 31.26
C TYR A 191 -12.79 13.52 32.70
N THR A 192 -13.84 13.75 33.49
CA THR A 192 -13.72 14.11 34.92
C THR A 192 -13.83 12.90 35.84
N ALA A 193 -13.35 13.00 37.09
CA ALA A 193 -13.43 11.89 38.05
C ALA A 193 -14.88 11.39 38.27
N GLU A 194 -15.86 12.29 38.22
CA GLU A 194 -17.28 11.94 38.35
C GLU A 194 -17.90 11.26 37.12
N ARG A 195 -17.15 11.14 36.00
CA ARG A 195 -17.62 10.52 34.74
C ARG A 195 -18.94 11.16 34.26
N ARG A 196 -18.89 12.42 33.86
CA ARG A 196 -20.05 13.13 33.30
C ARG A 196 -20.04 13.10 31.77
N LEU A 197 -21.21 13.11 31.15
CA LEU A 197 -21.34 13.09 29.69
C LEU A 197 -20.73 14.35 29.05
N GLU A 198 -20.96 15.52 29.64
CA GLU A 198 -20.53 16.81 29.08
C GLU A 198 -19.00 16.94 29.01
N THR A 199 -18.30 16.17 29.84
CA THR A 199 -16.84 16.18 29.94
C THR A 199 -16.18 14.98 29.27
N ASN A 200 -16.96 14.01 28.77
CA ASN A 200 -16.42 12.84 28.08
C ASN A 200 -16.21 13.14 26.59
N GLN A 201 -14.98 13.47 26.23
CA GLN A 201 -14.64 13.95 24.88
C GLN A 201 -13.43 13.21 24.32
N LEU A 202 -13.41 13.02 23.00
CA LEU A 202 -12.20 12.67 22.27
C LEU A 202 -11.66 13.94 21.61
N GLN A 203 -10.47 14.37 22.01
CA GLN A 203 -9.86 15.61 21.55
C GLN A 203 -8.76 15.31 20.54
N ALA A 204 -8.85 15.91 19.34
CA ALA A 204 -7.75 15.94 18.38
C ALA A 204 -6.98 17.25 18.54
N ILE A 205 -5.77 17.18 19.12
CA ILE A 205 -4.97 18.35 19.46
C ILE A 205 -3.81 18.45 18.47
N PRO A 206 -3.69 19.54 17.68
CA PRO A 206 -2.53 19.73 16.81
C PRO A 206 -1.25 19.76 17.64
N TRP A 207 -0.32 18.83 17.38
CA TRP A 207 0.96 18.76 18.09
C TRP A 207 2.03 18.06 17.26
N SER A 208 3.23 18.61 17.28
CA SER A 208 4.38 18.11 16.54
C SER A 208 5.64 18.21 17.36
N ALA A 209 6.46 17.15 17.35
CA ALA A 209 7.81 17.17 17.93
C ALA A 209 8.76 18.19 17.29
N TYR A 210 8.34 18.84 16.19
CA TYR A 210 9.12 19.77 15.40
C TYR A 210 8.65 21.23 15.52
N GLN A 211 7.74 21.54 16.45
CA GLN A 211 7.28 22.91 16.71
C GLN A 211 8.18 23.61 17.74
N ASP A 212 8.26 24.95 17.68
CA ASP A 212 9.17 25.73 18.56
C ASP A 212 8.79 25.64 20.04
N ASP A 213 7.49 25.65 20.35
CA ASP A 213 6.95 25.51 21.70
C ASP A 213 6.26 24.16 21.83
N LEU A 214 6.92 23.20 22.49
CA LEU A 214 6.44 21.82 22.62
C LEU A 214 5.23 21.67 23.55
N SER A 215 4.79 22.73 24.24
CA SER A 215 3.63 22.66 25.13
C SER A 215 2.33 22.30 24.38
N ILE A 216 1.48 21.54 25.05
CA ILE A 216 0.18 21.13 24.54
C ILE A 216 -0.87 22.18 24.92
N ASP A 217 -1.50 22.76 23.90
CA ASP A 217 -2.55 23.75 24.04
C ASP A 217 -3.93 23.12 23.80
N LEU A 218 -4.63 22.79 24.90
CA LEU A 218 -5.96 22.16 24.85
C LEU A 218 -7.03 23.10 24.25
N GLU A 219 -6.82 24.41 24.17
CA GLU A 219 -7.78 25.33 23.55
C GLU A 219 -7.84 25.16 22.03
N LYS A 220 -6.79 24.58 21.42
CA LYS A 220 -6.73 24.25 19.99
C LYS A 220 -7.35 22.88 19.67
N ALA A 221 -7.85 22.15 20.68
CA ALA A 221 -8.43 20.84 20.48
C ALA A 221 -9.69 20.90 19.62
N ILE A 222 -9.77 20.00 18.65
CA ILE A 222 -11.00 19.72 17.91
C ILE A 222 -11.70 18.56 18.62
N ALA A 223 -12.68 18.91 19.43
CA ALA A 223 -13.38 17.95 20.29
C ALA A 223 -14.50 17.22 19.57
N LEU A 224 -14.56 15.91 19.77
CA LEU A 224 -15.71 15.06 19.52
C LEU A 224 -16.38 14.73 20.87
N PRO A 225 -17.60 15.24 21.14
CA PRO A 225 -18.37 14.83 22.31
C PRO A 225 -18.81 13.37 22.17
N LEU A 226 -18.42 12.51 23.11
CA LEU A 226 -18.89 11.13 23.15
C LEU A 226 -20.35 11.08 23.61
N ARG A 227 -21.09 10.05 23.24
CA ARG A 227 -22.55 9.95 23.39
C ARG A 227 -23.00 9.38 24.73
N SER A 228 -22.09 8.83 25.53
CA SER A 228 -22.34 8.36 26.90
C SER A 228 -21.16 8.71 27.83
N ASP A 229 -21.45 8.88 29.11
CA ASP A 229 -20.49 8.96 30.22
C ASP A 229 -19.56 7.74 30.36
N LYS A 230 -19.99 6.59 29.81
CA LYS A 230 -19.25 5.32 29.82
C LYS A 230 -18.61 5.00 28.48
N GLU A 231 -18.74 5.90 27.51
CA GLU A 231 -18.13 5.70 26.20
C GLU A 231 -16.62 5.91 26.25
N PHE A 232 -15.86 5.01 25.65
CA PHE A 232 -14.40 5.08 25.51
C PHE A 232 -13.96 4.43 24.20
N VAL A 233 -12.74 4.73 23.76
CA VAL A 233 -12.21 4.24 22.49
C VAL A 233 -11.58 2.85 22.71
N TYR A 234 -11.96 1.86 21.91
CA TYR A 234 -11.35 0.53 21.95
C TYR A 234 -10.08 0.45 21.09
N SER A 235 -10.14 1.05 19.91
CA SER A 235 -9.07 0.96 18.91
C SER A 235 -9.03 2.22 18.04
N PHE A 236 -7.83 2.48 17.53
CA PHE A 236 -7.55 3.51 16.55
C PHE A 236 -6.97 2.88 15.29
N GLY A 237 -7.14 3.55 14.15
CA GLY A 237 -6.55 3.14 12.88
C GLY A 237 -6.42 4.33 11.94
N GLN A 238 -5.79 4.10 10.79
CA GLN A 238 -5.55 5.15 9.82
C GLN A 238 -5.47 4.62 8.40
N LEU A 239 -5.97 5.39 7.44
CA LEU A 239 -5.93 5.04 6.02
C LEU A 239 -5.98 6.32 5.19
N ASN A 240 -5.01 6.50 4.28
CA ASN A 240 -5.02 7.61 3.30
C ASN A 240 -5.27 9.02 3.91
N GLY A 241 -4.71 9.28 5.10
CA GLY A 241 -4.86 10.54 5.82
C GLY A 241 -6.06 10.60 6.77
N ASP A 242 -6.92 9.60 6.77
CA ASP A 242 -7.96 9.44 7.79
C ASP A 242 -7.39 8.87 9.07
N ILE A 243 -7.92 9.34 10.18
CA ILE A 243 -7.76 8.71 11.49
C ILE A 243 -9.13 8.23 11.95
N LEU A 244 -9.21 6.96 12.35
CA LEU A 244 -10.43 6.33 12.82
C LEU A 244 -10.33 6.06 14.32
N ALA A 245 -11.43 6.29 15.03
CA ALA A 245 -11.60 5.93 16.43
C ALA A 245 -12.90 5.15 16.58
N ALA A 246 -12.81 3.92 17.08
CA ALA A 246 -13.98 3.07 17.33
C ALA A 246 -14.23 2.90 18.82
N THR A 247 -15.48 3.08 19.25
CA THR A 247 -15.86 3.15 20.66
C THR A 247 -16.57 1.90 21.14
N ASN A 248 -16.64 1.73 22.47
CA ASN A 248 -17.33 0.60 23.11
C ASN A 248 -18.85 0.59 22.96
N THR A 249 -19.45 1.70 22.51
CA THR A 249 -20.88 1.84 22.22
C THR A 249 -21.19 1.67 20.73
N GLY A 250 -20.16 1.41 19.92
CA GLY A 250 -20.26 1.14 18.48
C GLY A 250 -20.15 2.34 17.57
N GLY A 251 -19.81 3.50 18.12
CA GLY A 251 -19.46 4.66 17.31
C GLY A 251 -18.16 4.40 16.56
N VAL A 252 -18.15 4.65 15.25
CA VAL A 252 -16.92 4.71 14.45
C VAL A 252 -16.81 6.11 13.88
N TYR A 253 -15.77 6.82 14.29
CA TYR A 253 -15.57 8.23 13.95
C TYR A 253 -14.33 8.40 13.08
N ARG A 254 -14.48 9.14 11.99
CA ARG A 254 -13.41 9.55 11.08
C ARG A 254 -12.99 10.96 11.40
N PHE A 255 -11.69 11.20 11.49
CA PHE A 255 -11.08 12.51 11.49
C PHE A 255 -10.33 12.74 10.18
N ARG A 256 -10.77 13.72 9.39
CA ARG A 256 -10.17 14.12 8.10
C ARG A 256 -10.22 15.64 8.01
N ALA A 257 -9.14 16.27 7.54
CA ALA A 257 -9.07 17.71 7.30
C ALA A 257 -9.60 18.57 8.48
N ALA A 258 -9.13 18.26 9.70
CA ALA A 258 -9.51 18.95 10.93
C ALA A 258 -11.01 18.88 11.29
N LYS A 259 -11.72 17.83 10.87
CA LYS A 259 -13.15 17.61 11.17
C LYS A 259 -13.42 16.16 11.58
N TRP A 260 -14.33 16.00 12.53
CA TRP A 260 -14.89 14.70 12.94
C TRP A 260 -16.18 14.41 12.19
N GLU A 261 -16.30 13.19 11.70
CA GLU A 261 -17.49 12.68 10.99
C GLU A 261 -17.81 11.27 11.50
N PRO A 262 -19.06 10.97 11.88
CA PRO A 262 -19.46 9.61 12.25
C PRO A 262 -19.66 8.77 10.98
N LEU A 263 -18.92 7.66 10.86
CA LEU A 263 -19.18 6.61 9.87
C LEU A 263 -20.25 5.64 10.37
N VAL A 264 -20.24 5.36 11.66
CA VAL A 264 -21.28 4.61 12.37
C VAL A 264 -21.64 5.40 13.62
N GLU A 265 -22.92 5.74 13.77
CA GLU A 265 -23.41 6.32 15.02
C GLU A 265 -23.62 5.20 16.05
N PRO A 266 -23.27 5.42 17.33
CA PRO A 266 -23.37 4.39 18.34
C PRO A 266 -24.83 4.05 18.64
N ILE A 267 -25.11 2.76 18.78
CA ILE A 267 -26.45 2.24 19.11
C ILE A 267 -26.39 1.67 20.52
N MET A 268 -26.83 2.43 21.52
CA MET A 268 -26.68 2.06 22.94
C MET A 268 -27.36 0.75 23.35
N THR A 269 -28.27 0.23 22.51
CA THR A 269 -28.99 -1.03 22.74
C THR A 269 -28.38 -2.24 22.05
N THR A 270 -27.45 -2.03 21.11
CA THR A 270 -26.88 -3.09 20.28
C THR A 270 -25.37 -3.06 20.41
N SER A 271 -24.77 -4.22 20.59
CA SER A 271 -23.31 -4.28 20.56
C SER A 271 -22.82 -4.18 19.12
N PHE A 272 -21.97 -3.19 18.88
CA PHE A 272 -21.09 -3.07 17.74
C PHE A 272 -19.77 -2.60 18.35
N GLN A 273 -18.71 -3.38 18.27
CA GLN A 273 -17.42 -2.99 18.87
C GLN A 273 -16.29 -3.41 17.94
N VAL A 274 -15.30 -2.53 17.80
CA VAL A 274 -14.09 -2.82 17.02
C VAL A 274 -12.90 -2.88 17.96
N TYR A 275 -12.31 -4.06 18.08
CA TYR A 275 -11.24 -4.35 19.04
C TYR A 275 -9.86 -4.12 18.48
N ALA A 276 -9.69 -4.21 17.16
CA ALA A 276 -8.40 -4.09 16.51
C ALA A 276 -8.52 -3.51 15.11
N MET A 277 -7.47 -2.85 14.64
CA MET A 277 -7.37 -2.29 13.29
C MET A 277 -5.98 -2.54 12.68
N LEU A 278 -5.92 -2.88 11.40
CA LEU A 278 -4.67 -3.18 10.68
C LEU A 278 -4.72 -2.67 9.25
N ASN A 279 -3.68 -1.97 8.79
CA ASN A 279 -3.52 -1.70 7.36
C ASN A 279 -3.20 -3.00 6.61
N TYR A 280 -4.01 -3.31 5.60
CA TYR A 280 -3.85 -4.49 4.76
C TYR A 280 -4.07 -4.08 3.30
N TYR A 281 -2.99 -3.96 2.54
CA TYR A 281 -3.02 -3.39 1.18
C TYR A 281 -3.68 -1.99 1.15
N ASP A 282 -4.70 -1.79 0.32
CA ASP A 282 -5.37 -0.51 0.08
C ASP A 282 -6.49 -0.19 1.06
N ARG A 283 -6.66 -1.00 2.11
CA ARG A 283 -7.77 -0.93 3.07
C ARG A 283 -7.30 -1.02 4.52
N LEU A 284 -8.19 -0.67 5.42
CA LEU A 284 -8.04 -0.89 6.85
C LEU A 284 -9.00 -1.98 7.30
N LEU A 285 -8.47 -3.08 7.84
CA LEU A 285 -9.28 -4.16 8.41
C LEU A 285 -9.57 -3.88 9.88
N MET A 286 -10.77 -4.25 10.32
CA MET A 286 -11.32 -3.90 11.64
C MET A 286 -11.96 -5.12 12.30
N GLY A 287 -11.40 -5.59 13.42
CA GLY A 287 -11.88 -6.78 14.13
C GLY A 287 -13.15 -6.52 14.93
N HIS A 288 -14.25 -7.19 14.58
CA HIS A 288 -15.59 -6.85 15.04
C HIS A 288 -16.19 -7.83 16.07
N TYR A 289 -17.02 -7.25 16.95
CA TYR A 289 -17.99 -7.93 17.81
C TYR A 289 -19.39 -7.39 17.52
N PRO A 290 -20.42 -8.26 17.35
CA PRO A 290 -20.49 -9.63 17.86
C PRO A 290 -20.27 -10.76 16.86
N THR A 291 -19.81 -10.45 15.65
CA THR A 291 -19.70 -11.46 14.59
C THR A 291 -18.40 -12.27 14.66
N GLY A 292 -17.35 -11.69 15.25
CA GLY A 292 -16.00 -12.26 15.19
C GLY A 292 -15.35 -12.16 13.82
N GLU A 293 -15.97 -11.39 12.92
CA GLU A 293 -15.51 -11.17 11.56
C GLU A 293 -14.78 -9.83 11.45
N LEU A 294 -14.36 -9.47 10.23
CA LEU A 294 -13.68 -8.22 9.91
C LEU A 294 -14.59 -7.28 9.12
N TYR A 295 -14.56 -6.00 9.45
CA TYR A 295 -14.94 -4.95 8.51
C TYR A 295 -13.73 -4.50 7.71
N GLU A 296 -13.94 -4.11 6.45
CA GLU A 296 -13.00 -3.26 5.72
C GLU A 296 -13.50 -1.81 5.69
N TYR A 297 -12.57 -0.88 5.85
CA TYR A 297 -12.73 0.52 5.48
C TYR A 297 -11.90 0.80 4.23
N ASP A 298 -12.55 1.27 3.16
CA ASP A 298 -11.93 1.53 1.85
C ASP A 298 -11.58 3.02 1.61
N GLY A 299 -11.73 3.86 2.64
CA GLY A 299 -11.57 5.31 2.55
C GLY A 299 -12.90 6.07 2.43
N GLU A 300 -14.01 5.37 2.18
CA GLU A 300 -15.34 5.97 2.04
C GLU A 300 -16.39 5.25 2.89
N SER A 301 -16.39 3.92 2.90
CA SER A 301 -17.43 3.12 3.54
C SER A 301 -16.88 1.96 4.37
N LEU A 302 -17.71 1.47 5.30
CA LEU A 302 -17.44 0.29 6.12
C LEU A 302 -18.25 -0.89 5.61
N ILE A 303 -17.57 -1.95 5.20
CA ILE A 303 -18.16 -3.14 4.60
C ILE A 303 -17.80 -4.34 5.47
N LEU A 304 -18.81 -5.10 5.90
CA LEU A 304 -18.58 -6.36 6.61
C LEU A 304 -18.08 -7.40 5.60
N LEU A 305 -16.96 -8.04 5.90
CA LEU A 305 -16.45 -9.19 5.17
C LEU A 305 -17.06 -10.45 5.80
N GLU A 306 -18.12 -10.97 5.18
CA GLU A 306 -18.80 -12.20 5.63
C GLU A 306 -17.81 -13.38 5.63
N ASP A 307 -17.85 -14.21 6.69
CA ASP A 307 -16.97 -15.36 6.90
C ASP A 307 -15.46 -15.02 6.96
N TRP A 308 -15.09 -13.79 7.35
CA TRP A 308 -13.69 -13.39 7.52
C TRP A 308 -13.33 -13.06 8.98
N PRO A 309 -12.70 -13.96 9.76
CA PRO A 309 -12.49 -15.37 9.46
C PRO A 309 -13.76 -16.22 9.68
N PRO A 310 -13.80 -17.45 9.14
CA PRO A 310 -14.91 -18.38 9.32
C PRO A 310 -15.15 -18.74 10.78
N VAL A 311 -16.32 -19.30 11.08
CA VAL A 311 -16.64 -19.86 12.40
C VAL A 311 -15.96 -21.23 12.56
N LEU A 312 -15.25 -21.44 13.67
CA LEU A 312 -14.68 -22.74 14.00
C LEU A 312 -15.77 -23.83 14.06
N SER A 313 -15.51 -24.97 13.42
CA SER A 313 -16.46 -26.08 13.43
C SER A 313 -16.68 -26.61 14.85
N GLY A 314 -17.95 -26.78 15.23
CA GLY A 314 -18.34 -27.33 16.54
C GLY A 314 -18.47 -26.32 17.67
N VAL A 315 -18.42 -25.01 17.39
CA VAL A 315 -18.75 -23.95 18.36
C VAL A 315 -19.96 -23.12 17.92
N SER A 316 -20.53 -22.36 18.86
CA SER A 316 -21.60 -21.41 18.55
C SER A 316 -21.07 -20.24 17.69
N PRO A 317 -21.81 -19.78 16.66
CA PRO A 317 -21.43 -18.61 15.86
C PRO A 317 -21.74 -17.27 16.56
N SER A 318 -22.36 -17.30 17.75
CA SER A 318 -22.84 -16.09 18.42
C SER A 318 -21.75 -15.43 19.27
N ALA A 319 -21.83 -14.09 19.40
CA ALA A 319 -21.02 -13.29 20.31
C ALA A 319 -19.51 -13.57 20.19
N ARG A 320 -19.00 -13.55 18.96
CA ARG A 320 -17.56 -13.68 18.69
C ARG A 320 -16.92 -12.30 18.62
N GLU A 321 -15.65 -12.20 18.99
CA GLU A 321 -14.87 -10.96 18.93
C GLU A 321 -13.57 -11.23 18.16
N ALA A 322 -13.35 -10.58 17.01
CA ALA A 322 -12.03 -10.56 16.37
C ALA A 322 -11.18 -9.50 17.07
N GLN A 323 -10.21 -9.93 17.88
CA GLN A 323 -9.58 -9.10 18.90
C GLN A 323 -8.17 -8.62 18.58
N SER A 324 -7.48 -9.32 17.68
CA SER A 324 -6.09 -9.08 17.39
C SER A 324 -5.79 -9.41 15.93
N LEU A 325 -5.00 -8.56 15.27
CA LEU A 325 -4.63 -8.68 13.86
C LEU A 325 -3.13 -8.46 13.69
N MET A 326 -2.49 -9.27 12.85
CA MET A 326 -1.06 -9.13 12.53
C MET A 326 -0.72 -9.70 11.15
N ILE A 327 0.33 -9.18 10.51
CA ILE A 327 0.93 -9.76 9.31
C ILE A 327 2.19 -10.53 9.71
N TYR A 328 2.28 -11.81 9.34
CA TYR A 328 3.43 -12.66 9.63
C TYR A 328 3.69 -13.63 8.47
N GLY A 329 4.91 -13.65 7.93
CA GLY A 329 5.26 -14.43 6.73
C GLY A 329 4.51 -13.98 5.47
N GLY A 330 4.06 -12.73 5.42
CA GLY A 330 3.24 -12.19 4.33
C GLY A 330 1.74 -12.48 4.42
N ASP A 331 1.30 -13.24 5.44
CA ASP A 331 -0.11 -13.60 5.63
C ASP A 331 -0.76 -12.84 6.78
N LEU A 332 -2.08 -12.63 6.68
CA LEU A 332 -2.90 -12.04 7.73
C LEU A 332 -3.26 -13.09 8.80
N TYR A 333 -3.04 -12.76 10.06
CA TYR A 333 -3.46 -13.56 11.22
C TYR A 333 -4.52 -12.82 12.04
N VAL A 334 -5.54 -13.55 12.49
CA VAL A 334 -6.65 -13.03 13.30
C VAL A 334 -6.86 -13.90 14.53
N GLY A 335 -6.92 -13.28 15.70
CA GLY A 335 -7.29 -13.92 16.96
C GLY A 335 -8.77 -13.69 17.30
N VAL A 336 -9.53 -14.75 17.58
CA VAL A 336 -10.99 -14.69 17.80
C VAL A 336 -11.41 -15.31 19.14
N TRP A 337 -12.20 -14.57 19.89
CA TRP A 337 -12.92 -14.99 21.11
C TRP A 337 -14.32 -15.52 20.73
N PRO A 338 -14.95 -16.47 21.45
CA PRO A 338 -14.67 -16.93 22.82
C PRO A 338 -13.88 -18.23 22.97
N TRP A 339 -13.39 -18.82 21.89
CA TRP A 339 -12.69 -20.11 21.93
C TRP A 339 -11.17 -20.00 21.69
N ALA A 340 -10.63 -18.77 21.66
CA ALA A 340 -9.22 -18.46 21.38
C ALA A 340 -8.72 -19.10 20.07
N GLU A 341 -9.47 -18.85 19.00
CA GLU A 341 -9.14 -19.27 17.65
C GLU A 341 -8.04 -18.37 17.09
N VAL A 342 -7.07 -18.95 16.38
CA VAL A 342 -6.12 -18.23 15.53
C VAL A 342 -6.32 -18.71 14.11
N TRP A 343 -6.65 -17.76 13.23
CA TRP A 343 -6.86 -17.98 11.81
C TRP A 343 -5.75 -17.30 11.00
N ARG A 344 -5.35 -17.92 9.90
CA ARG A 344 -4.40 -17.38 8.91
C ARG A 344 -5.10 -17.27 7.57
N TYR A 345 -5.08 -16.10 6.94
CA TYR A 345 -5.53 -15.92 5.57
C TYR A 345 -4.33 -16.00 4.63
N ASP A 346 -4.30 -17.01 3.78
CA ASP A 346 -3.29 -17.14 2.74
C ASP A 346 -3.71 -16.29 1.54
N GLN A 347 -3.03 -15.16 1.34
CA GLN A 347 -3.35 -14.23 0.25
C GLN A 347 -3.23 -14.83 -1.15
N ASN A 348 -2.33 -15.81 -1.37
CA ASN A 348 -2.12 -16.39 -2.70
C ASN A 348 -3.25 -17.39 -3.01
N GLN A 349 -3.63 -18.21 -2.02
CA GLN A 349 -4.74 -19.16 -2.16
C GLN A 349 -6.11 -18.49 -2.00
N GLN A 350 -6.15 -17.26 -1.48
CA GLN A 350 -7.35 -16.53 -1.10
C GLN A 350 -8.27 -17.34 -0.16
N ASP A 351 -7.65 -18.05 0.79
CA ASP A 351 -8.35 -18.99 1.68
C ASP A 351 -7.92 -18.86 3.14
N TRP A 352 -8.85 -19.17 4.04
CA TRP A 352 -8.64 -19.18 5.48
C TRP A 352 -8.19 -20.56 5.96
N VAL A 353 -7.04 -20.59 6.61
CA VAL A 353 -6.49 -21.76 7.28
C VAL A 353 -6.64 -21.60 8.78
N PHE A 354 -7.32 -22.56 9.43
CA PHE A 354 -7.35 -22.63 10.89
C PHE A 354 -5.96 -22.98 11.41
N ALA A 355 -5.29 -22.04 12.07
CA ALA A 355 -3.92 -22.24 12.53
C ALA A 355 -3.90 -23.06 13.82
N LYS A 356 -4.61 -22.59 14.86
CA LYS A 356 -4.67 -23.28 16.16
C LYS A 356 -5.79 -22.72 17.05
N ARG A 357 -6.30 -23.57 17.94
CA ARG A 357 -6.98 -23.14 19.17
C ARG A 357 -5.95 -23.04 20.29
N MET A 358 -5.83 -21.90 20.96
CA MET A 358 -4.79 -21.69 21.98
C MET A 358 -5.08 -22.37 23.33
N PHE A 359 -6.19 -23.10 23.43
CA PHE A 359 -6.60 -23.88 24.59
C PHE A 359 -7.07 -25.25 24.14
N GLU A 360 -6.68 -26.31 24.86
CA GLU A 360 -7.14 -27.68 24.59
C GLU A 360 -8.41 -28.06 25.35
N HIS A 361 -8.79 -27.23 26.34
CA HIS A 361 -9.93 -27.44 27.23
C HIS A 361 -10.84 -26.21 27.25
N PRO A 362 -12.13 -26.34 27.57
CA PRO A 362 -12.86 -27.61 27.55
C PRO A 362 -13.02 -28.08 26.09
N ALA A 363 -13.57 -29.27 25.86
CA ALA A 363 -13.89 -29.74 24.51
C ALA A 363 -14.83 -28.75 23.79
N LEU A 364 -14.68 -28.63 22.47
CA LEU A 364 -15.55 -27.78 21.65
C LEU A 364 -17.01 -28.23 21.76
N THR A 365 -17.92 -27.26 21.82
CA THR A 365 -19.36 -27.51 21.84
C THR A 365 -20.12 -26.27 21.35
N ASP A 366 -21.20 -26.50 20.61
CA ASP A 366 -22.14 -25.48 20.13
C ASP A 366 -23.29 -25.21 21.11
N LYS A 367 -23.41 -26.04 22.15
CA LYS A 367 -24.48 -25.94 23.18
C LYS A 367 -24.35 -24.72 24.09
N VAL A 368 -23.16 -24.17 24.23
CA VAL A 368 -22.88 -22.94 24.97
C VAL A 368 -22.12 -21.98 24.06
N VAL A 369 -22.22 -20.69 24.34
CA VAL A 369 -21.48 -19.69 23.57
C VAL A 369 -20.03 -19.62 24.05
N HIS A 370 -19.83 -19.64 25.37
CA HIS A 370 -18.53 -19.44 25.99
C HIS A 370 -18.05 -20.71 26.72
N PRO A 371 -16.74 -21.00 26.71
CA PRO A 371 -16.14 -21.98 27.60
C PRO A 371 -16.56 -21.82 29.07
N TYR A 372 -16.88 -22.94 29.73
CA TYR A 372 -17.28 -23.02 31.14
C TYR A 372 -18.51 -22.18 31.53
N GLU A 373 -19.38 -21.84 30.58
CA GLU A 373 -20.53 -20.97 30.80
C GLU A 373 -21.49 -21.52 31.87
N ASP A 374 -21.82 -22.82 31.82
CA ASP A 374 -22.79 -23.41 32.74
C ASP A 374 -22.22 -23.60 34.15
N GLU A 375 -20.94 -23.98 34.24
CA GLU A 375 -20.19 -24.04 35.50
C GLU A 375 -20.11 -22.65 36.14
N THR A 376 -19.86 -21.61 35.35
CA THR A 376 -19.77 -20.23 35.83
C THR A 376 -21.11 -19.70 36.33
N LYS A 377 -22.23 -20.01 35.66
CA LYS A 377 -23.60 -19.64 36.11
C LYS A 377 -23.90 -20.14 37.52
N GLY A 378 -23.30 -21.27 37.91
CA GLY A 378 -23.49 -21.86 39.25
C GLY A 378 -22.85 -21.03 40.38
N VAL A 379 -21.86 -20.18 40.08
CA VAL A 379 -20.99 -19.55 41.09
C VAL A 379 -20.71 -18.06 40.89
N ALA A 380 -21.10 -17.46 39.76
CA ALA A 380 -20.89 -16.05 39.45
C ALA A 380 -22.03 -15.42 38.62
N GLU A 381 -22.23 -14.11 38.76
CA GLU A 381 -23.27 -13.35 38.02
C GLU A 381 -22.94 -13.17 36.54
N VAL A 382 -21.66 -13.06 36.19
CA VAL A 382 -21.19 -12.94 34.81
C VAL A 382 -20.80 -14.32 34.32
N TYR A 383 -21.64 -14.93 33.50
CA TYR A 383 -21.46 -16.33 33.07
C TYR A 383 -20.33 -16.53 32.05
N ASN A 384 -19.89 -15.49 31.34
CA ASN A 384 -18.87 -15.59 30.29
C ASN A 384 -17.45 -15.19 30.75
N LEU A 385 -17.18 -15.21 32.07
CA LEU A 385 -15.88 -14.82 32.65
C LEU A 385 -14.70 -15.63 32.07
N TRP A 386 -14.92 -16.92 31.82
CA TRP A 386 -13.88 -17.85 31.38
C TRP A 386 -13.81 -18.05 29.87
N GLY A 387 -14.50 -17.20 29.09
CA GLY A 387 -14.28 -17.14 27.64
C GLY A 387 -12.82 -16.88 27.31
N GLN A 388 -12.30 -17.59 26.31
CA GLN A 388 -10.88 -17.70 26.00
C GLN A 388 -10.49 -16.70 24.91
N ARG A 389 -9.60 -15.75 25.24
CA ARG A 389 -9.14 -14.67 24.36
C ARG A 389 -7.79 -14.98 23.75
N VAL A 390 -7.59 -14.46 22.54
CA VAL A 390 -6.27 -14.12 21.99
C VAL A 390 -6.19 -12.60 22.05
N THR A 391 -5.40 -12.07 22.99
CA THR A 391 -5.42 -10.63 23.32
C THR A 391 -4.47 -9.81 22.45
N SER A 392 -3.38 -10.41 22.00
CA SER A 392 -2.33 -9.73 21.25
C SER A 392 -1.64 -10.69 20.29
N LEU A 393 -1.31 -10.17 19.11
CA LEU A 393 -0.47 -10.80 18.11
C LEU A 393 0.69 -9.85 17.83
N ILE A 394 1.93 -10.27 18.10
CA ILE A 394 3.13 -9.43 17.98
C ILE A 394 4.23 -10.16 17.24
N THR A 395 4.80 -9.54 16.22
CA THR A 395 5.97 -10.07 15.52
C THR A 395 7.27 -9.51 16.09
N MET A 396 8.24 -10.40 16.31
CA MET A 396 9.58 -10.02 16.75
C MET A 396 10.59 -11.04 16.23
N HIS A 397 11.62 -10.56 15.56
CA HIS A 397 12.61 -11.37 14.85
C HIS A 397 11.93 -12.35 13.88
N ASP A 398 12.07 -13.65 14.10
CA ASP A 398 11.51 -14.71 13.25
C ASP A 398 10.18 -15.27 13.77
N SER A 399 9.59 -14.67 14.80
CA SER A 399 8.50 -15.28 15.57
C SER A 399 7.28 -14.38 15.71
N LEU A 400 6.11 -15.00 15.80
CA LEU A 400 4.84 -14.40 16.21
C LEU A 400 4.54 -14.80 17.65
N TYR A 401 4.32 -13.82 18.52
CA TYR A 401 3.96 -14.01 19.92
C TYR A 401 2.46 -13.81 20.11
N ILE A 402 1.84 -14.75 20.82
CA ILE A 402 0.38 -14.86 20.99
C ILE A 402 0.10 -14.92 22.49
N SER A 403 -0.69 -13.98 23.03
CA SER A 403 -1.10 -14.01 24.44
C SER A 403 -2.55 -14.42 24.62
N THR A 404 -2.81 -15.12 25.72
CA THR A 404 -4.16 -15.55 26.10
C THR A 404 -4.69 -14.83 27.33
N SER A 405 -6.02 -14.77 27.45
CA SER A 405 -6.69 -14.20 28.62
C SER A 405 -8.09 -14.78 28.81
N SER A 406 -8.58 -14.72 30.04
CA SER A 406 -10.01 -14.79 30.34
C SER A 406 -10.69 -13.47 29.92
N LYS A 407 -12.00 -13.32 30.11
CA LYS A 407 -12.74 -12.10 29.69
C LYS A 407 -12.10 -10.79 30.18
N SER A 408 -11.53 -10.78 31.38
CA SER A 408 -10.97 -9.56 31.98
C SER A 408 -9.63 -9.76 32.68
N GLY A 409 -9.01 -10.95 32.60
CA GLY A 409 -7.70 -11.18 33.24
C GLY A 409 -7.72 -11.00 34.76
N PHE A 410 -8.80 -11.42 35.42
CA PHE A 410 -8.99 -11.26 36.86
C PHE A 410 -8.07 -12.22 37.66
N ALA A 411 -7.93 -11.97 38.97
CA ALA A 411 -7.25 -12.92 39.85
C ALA A 411 -8.12 -14.15 40.11
N TYR A 412 -7.53 -15.35 40.05
CA TYR A 412 -8.26 -16.60 40.31
C TYR A 412 -8.92 -16.60 41.70
N ASP A 413 -10.17 -17.06 41.74
CA ASP A 413 -10.97 -17.22 42.96
C ASP A 413 -11.27 -18.72 43.14
N PRO A 414 -10.92 -19.34 44.29
CA PRO A 414 -11.13 -20.77 44.53
C PRO A 414 -12.58 -21.26 44.39
N LYS A 415 -13.58 -20.37 44.31
CA LYS A 415 -14.95 -20.77 43.96
C LYS A 415 -15.08 -21.37 42.54
N PHE A 416 -14.09 -21.14 41.67
CA PHE A 416 -13.99 -21.73 40.34
C PHE A 416 -13.17 -23.03 40.39
N ASP A 417 -13.58 -23.96 41.25
CA ASP A 417 -12.86 -25.23 41.51
C ASP A 417 -12.90 -26.23 40.34
N PHE A 418 -13.69 -25.94 39.30
CA PHE A 418 -13.72 -26.67 38.04
C PHE A 418 -12.54 -26.36 37.11
N LEU A 419 -11.71 -25.36 37.42
CA LEU A 419 -10.45 -25.02 36.72
C LEU A 419 -9.28 -25.10 37.70
N SER A 420 -8.25 -25.88 37.37
CA SER A 420 -7.06 -26.04 38.22
C SER A 420 -5.84 -26.52 37.43
N GLY A 421 -4.64 -26.41 38.02
CA GLY A 421 -3.41 -26.92 37.42
C GLY A 421 -3.11 -26.28 36.06
N GLU A 422 -2.66 -27.09 35.11
CA GLU A 422 -2.28 -26.64 33.75
C GLU A 422 -3.43 -25.92 33.03
N GLU A 423 -4.68 -26.38 33.19
CA GLU A 423 -5.85 -25.75 32.55
C GLU A 423 -6.06 -24.29 33.02
N LEU A 424 -5.75 -23.99 34.28
CA LEU A 424 -5.80 -22.62 34.78
C LEU A 424 -4.62 -21.81 34.26
N GLU A 425 -3.44 -22.43 34.15
CA GLU A 425 -2.21 -21.76 33.71
C GLU A 425 -2.17 -21.42 32.21
N ASP A 426 -3.03 -22.04 31.40
CA ASP A 426 -3.24 -21.67 30.00
C ASP A 426 -3.88 -20.29 29.84
N TYR A 427 -4.55 -19.78 30.88
CA TYR A 427 -4.98 -18.38 30.95
C TYR A 427 -3.82 -17.47 31.37
N GLY A 428 -3.54 -16.43 30.58
CA GLY A 428 -2.38 -15.56 30.82
C GLY A 428 -1.07 -16.15 30.30
N ARG A 429 -1.15 -17.17 29.43
CA ARG A 429 -0.01 -17.78 28.76
C ARG A 429 0.42 -16.91 27.57
N VAL A 430 1.72 -16.93 27.29
CA VAL A 430 2.29 -16.41 26.05
C VAL A 430 2.85 -17.58 25.26
N TYR A 431 2.52 -17.65 23.98
CA TYR A 431 3.03 -18.64 23.05
C TYR A 431 3.95 -17.97 22.04
N ARG A 432 4.99 -18.69 21.64
CA ARG A 432 5.84 -18.35 20.50
C ARG A 432 5.47 -19.27 19.34
N LEU A 433 5.04 -18.68 18.25
CA LEU A 433 4.81 -19.33 16.96
C LEU A 433 5.99 -18.97 16.05
N LYS A 434 6.72 -19.98 15.57
CA LYS A 434 7.93 -19.80 14.76
C LYS A 434 7.79 -20.49 13.40
N GLN A 435 8.18 -19.78 12.34
CA GLN A 435 8.33 -20.33 10.99
C GLN A 435 9.52 -19.63 10.29
N PRO A 436 10.21 -20.32 9.36
CA PRO A 436 11.24 -19.69 8.54
C PRO A 436 10.63 -18.65 7.59
N GLY A 437 11.44 -17.71 7.12
CA GLY A 437 11.01 -16.72 6.13
C GLY A 437 10.46 -15.42 6.72
N GLN A 438 10.81 -15.09 7.96
CA GLN A 438 10.44 -13.81 8.58
C GLN A 438 11.64 -13.20 9.30
N LEU A 439 11.85 -11.91 9.05
CA LEU A 439 12.70 -11.02 9.85
C LEU A 439 11.92 -9.77 10.22
N THR A 440 11.68 -9.58 11.51
CA THR A 440 11.14 -8.35 12.09
C THR A 440 12.19 -7.73 13.01
N VAL A 441 12.68 -6.55 12.65
CA VAL A 441 13.70 -5.82 13.41
C VAL A 441 13.24 -4.39 13.65
N PRO A 442 13.62 -3.76 14.77
CA PRO A 442 13.31 -2.35 14.92
C PRO A 442 14.11 -1.54 13.90
N THR A 443 13.62 -0.34 13.67
CA THR A 443 14.45 0.75 13.17
C THR A 443 14.41 1.86 14.20
N THR A 444 15.40 2.74 14.20
CA THR A 444 15.26 4.02 14.92
C THR A 444 14.61 4.99 13.96
N TRP A 445 13.71 5.87 14.45
CA TRP A 445 13.19 6.95 13.63
C TRP A 445 14.35 7.64 12.90
N PRO A 446 14.36 7.57 11.57
CA PRO A 446 15.47 8.10 10.82
C PRO A 446 15.34 9.61 10.66
N GLU A 447 16.34 10.37 11.10
CA GLU A 447 16.47 11.74 10.62
C GLU A 447 16.98 11.71 9.18
N GLY A 448 16.09 12.02 8.23
CA GLY A 448 16.39 12.10 6.81
C GLY A 448 16.50 10.75 6.08
N PRO A 449 17.01 10.76 4.83
CA PRO A 449 17.02 9.61 3.95
C PRO A 449 17.70 8.36 4.53
N GLN A 450 17.06 7.21 4.36
CA GLN A 450 17.53 5.89 4.78
C GLN A 450 17.82 4.98 3.60
N LYS A 451 18.99 4.35 3.61
CA LYS A 451 19.37 3.34 2.62
C LYS A 451 19.11 1.96 3.16
N PHE A 452 18.33 1.18 2.45
CA PHE A 452 18.10 -0.24 2.73
C PHE A 452 18.65 -1.10 1.61
N LEU A 453 19.22 -2.25 1.98
CA LEU A 453 19.53 -3.34 1.07
C LEU A 453 18.96 -4.64 1.65
N PHE A 454 18.11 -5.28 0.87
CA PHE A 454 17.53 -6.59 1.18
C PHE A 454 18.13 -7.62 0.23
N GLU A 455 18.60 -8.73 0.78
CA GLU A 455 19.19 -9.83 0.02
C GLU A 455 18.53 -11.15 0.39
N LEU A 456 18.21 -11.95 -0.63
CA LEU A 456 17.81 -13.34 -0.53
C LEU A 456 18.72 -14.14 -1.44
N ASP A 457 19.47 -15.07 -0.87
CA ASP A 457 20.25 -16.08 -1.58
C ASP A 457 19.73 -17.49 -1.24
N ASP A 458 20.41 -18.52 -1.71
CA ASP A 458 19.97 -19.91 -1.49
C ASP A 458 20.02 -20.33 -0.01
N GLU A 459 20.81 -19.65 0.83
CA GLU A 459 21.12 -20.06 2.21
C GLU A 459 20.70 -19.03 3.28
N SER A 460 20.27 -17.83 2.89
CA SER A 460 19.95 -16.76 3.84
C SER A 460 19.06 -15.66 3.28
N MET A 461 18.39 -14.97 4.22
CA MET A 461 17.80 -13.65 4.01
C MET A 461 18.48 -12.62 4.92
N ARG A 462 18.76 -11.43 4.40
CA ARG A 462 19.54 -10.39 5.08
C ARG A 462 18.93 -9.00 4.87
N ILE A 463 19.01 -8.18 5.92
CA ILE A 463 18.65 -6.76 5.88
C ILE A 463 19.86 -5.92 6.30
N MET A 464 20.23 -4.98 5.44
CA MET A 464 21.20 -3.94 5.75
C MET A 464 20.53 -2.58 5.76
N GLN A 465 20.87 -1.74 6.74
CA GLN A 465 20.48 -0.34 6.81
C GLN A 465 21.73 0.53 6.87
N ASN A 466 21.83 1.51 5.97
CA ASN A 466 22.96 2.43 5.86
C ASN A 466 24.33 1.71 5.81
N GLY A 467 24.39 0.57 5.11
CA GLY A 467 25.59 -0.25 4.95
C GLY A 467 25.92 -1.17 6.14
N LYS A 468 25.09 -1.21 7.19
CA LYS A 468 25.25 -2.09 8.35
C LYS A 468 24.24 -3.23 8.30
N LEU A 469 24.70 -4.48 8.49
CA LEU A 469 23.81 -5.63 8.71
C LEU A 469 23.01 -5.43 10.01
N ILE A 470 21.69 -5.44 9.92
CA ILE A 470 20.78 -5.30 11.06
C ILE A 470 19.97 -6.58 11.32
N ALA A 471 19.85 -7.48 10.34
CA ALA A 471 19.13 -8.74 10.49
C ALA A 471 19.66 -9.81 9.52
N GLU A 472 19.73 -11.06 9.97
CA GLU A 472 20.04 -12.23 9.13
C GLU A 472 19.29 -13.46 9.67
N GLN A 473 18.69 -14.24 8.77
CA GLN A 473 18.18 -15.58 9.07
C GLN A 473 18.80 -16.56 8.06
N LYS A 474 19.40 -17.65 8.56
CA LYS A 474 19.85 -18.77 7.73
C LYS A 474 18.67 -19.69 7.42
N LEU A 475 18.45 -20.00 6.15
CA LEU A 475 17.34 -20.81 5.65
C LEU A 475 17.64 -21.34 4.25
N SER A 476 17.07 -22.48 3.87
CA SER A 476 17.14 -22.95 2.48
C SER A 476 16.00 -22.36 1.67
N THR A 477 16.30 -21.39 0.80
CA THR A 477 15.26 -20.68 0.04
C THR A 477 14.54 -21.61 -0.93
N SER A 478 15.27 -22.53 -1.55
CA SER A 478 14.72 -23.52 -2.49
C SER A 478 13.76 -24.53 -1.87
N GLU A 479 13.77 -24.69 -0.53
CA GLU A 479 12.80 -25.51 0.19
C GLU A 479 11.54 -24.73 0.60
N LEU A 480 11.57 -23.39 0.51
CA LEU A 480 10.48 -22.54 0.98
C LEU A 480 9.61 -21.97 -0.13
N ILE A 481 10.15 -21.72 -1.32
CA ILE A 481 9.39 -21.16 -2.45
C ILE A 481 9.12 -22.22 -3.52
N ASP A 482 7.92 -22.17 -4.10
CA ASP A 482 7.57 -23.00 -5.26
C ASP A 482 8.12 -22.42 -6.56
N GLN A 483 8.13 -21.08 -6.66
CA GLN A 483 8.52 -20.35 -7.87
C GLN A 483 9.47 -19.21 -7.56
N GLN A 484 10.26 -18.85 -8.57
CA GLN A 484 11.27 -17.82 -8.46
C GLN A 484 10.63 -16.42 -8.47
N PRO A 485 11.22 -15.45 -7.74
CA PRO A 485 10.91 -14.04 -7.91
C PRO A 485 11.02 -13.60 -9.37
N GLN A 486 10.01 -12.88 -9.88
CA GLN A 486 10.00 -12.38 -11.27
C GLN A 486 9.74 -10.88 -11.36
N ARG A 487 8.85 -10.36 -10.52
CA ARG A 487 8.41 -8.96 -10.58
C ARG A 487 8.42 -8.31 -9.22
N ILE A 488 8.86 -7.05 -9.17
CA ILE A 488 8.83 -6.23 -7.96
C ILE A 488 7.85 -5.08 -8.13
N VAL A 489 7.07 -4.82 -7.09
CA VAL A 489 6.17 -3.67 -6.96
C VAL A 489 6.68 -2.78 -5.84
N TRP A 490 6.91 -1.51 -6.15
CA TRP A 490 7.54 -0.56 -5.23
C TRP A 490 6.52 0.27 -4.46
N GLY A 491 6.73 0.43 -3.16
CA GLY A 491 5.95 1.32 -2.31
C GLY A 491 4.49 0.89 -2.07
N ARG A 492 4.14 -0.35 -2.43
CA ARG A 492 2.82 -0.97 -2.26
C ARG A 492 3.01 -2.45 -1.90
N GLY A 493 2.05 -3.01 -1.17
CA GLY A 493 2.10 -4.40 -0.71
C GLY A 493 1.24 -4.62 0.53
N VAL A 494 1.41 -5.77 1.18
CA VAL A 494 0.58 -6.24 2.31
C VAL A 494 0.49 -5.24 3.48
N TYR A 495 1.54 -4.44 3.72
CA TYR A 495 1.58 -3.43 4.80
C TYR A 495 0.89 -2.10 4.43
N GLY A 496 0.32 -2.02 3.24
CA GLY A 496 -0.28 -0.81 2.66
C GLY A 496 0.72 0.08 1.94
N LYS A 497 0.27 1.28 1.54
CA LYS A 497 1.05 2.21 0.72
C LYS A 497 2.18 2.87 1.51
N LEU A 498 3.35 3.04 0.89
CA LEU A 498 4.49 3.77 1.44
C LEU A 498 4.13 5.22 1.78
N SER A 499 4.29 5.58 3.05
CA SER A 499 4.28 6.96 3.54
C SER A 499 5.71 7.49 3.61
N GLY A 500 6.11 8.26 2.59
CA GLY A 500 7.47 8.77 2.40
C GLY A 500 7.83 8.93 0.93
N ASP A 501 8.96 9.57 0.66
CA ASP A 501 9.50 9.76 -0.68
C ASP A 501 10.49 8.65 -1.02
N LEU A 502 10.27 7.96 -2.13
CA LEU A 502 11.21 6.97 -2.67
C LEU A 502 12.25 7.70 -3.53
N LEU A 503 13.44 7.91 -2.98
CA LEU A 503 14.48 8.74 -3.60
C LEU A 503 15.30 7.98 -4.63
N SER A 504 15.52 6.68 -4.40
CA SER A 504 16.11 5.77 -5.39
C SER A 504 15.66 4.34 -5.12
N ARG A 505 15.66 3.51 -6.17
CA ARG A 505 15.37 2.08 -6.12
C ARG A 505 16.17 1.34 -7.17
N LYS A 506 16.54 0.09 -6.89
CA LYS A 506 17.16 -0.83 -7.85
C LYS A 506 16.94 -2.27 -7.38
N SER A 507 16.60 -3.15 -8.31
CA SER A 507 16.53 -4.59 -8.08
C SER A 507 17.18 -5.38 -9.21
N ASN A 508 17.65 -6.60 -8.90
CA ASN A 508 17.99 -7.58 -9.93
C ASN A 508 16.77 -8.08 -10.73
N LEU A 509 15.55 -7.74 -10.30
CA LEU A 509 14.30 -8.03 -11.01
C LEU A 509 13.85 -6.91 -11.94
N ASP A 510 14.49 -5.73 -11.92
CA ASP A 510 14.10 -4.63 -12.79
C ASP A 510 14.38 -5.00 -14.26
N GLN A 511 13.36 -4.89 -15.11
CA GLN A 511 13.44 -5.18 -16.54
C GLN A 511 13.07 -3.93 -17.33
N PRO A 512 13.94 -3.45 -18.25
CA PRO A 512 13.58 -2.32 -19.09
C PRO A 512 12.34 -2.60 -19.92
N VAL A 513 11.38 -1.67 -19.91
CA VAL A 513 10.19 -1.79 -20.74
C VAL A 513 10.58 -1.56 -22.20
N VAL A 514 10.35 -2.54 -23.07
CA VAL A 514 10.51 -2.40 -24.52
C VAL A 514 9.23 -2.88 -25.19
N GLY A 515 8.39 -1.92 -25.55
CA GLY A 515 7.07 -2.20 -26.10
C GLY A 515 6.75 -1.45 -27.38
N ALA A 516 5.59 -1.76 -27.96
CA ALA A 516 5.05 -1.00 -29.08
C ALA A 516 3.53 -0.86 -29.00
N TYR A 517 3.05 0.30 -29.46
CA TYR A 517 1.62 0.57 -29.57
C TYR A 517 1.01 -0.22 -30.73
N LEU A 518 -0.05 -0.96 -30.45
CA LEU A 518 -0.78 -1.78 -31.41
C LEU A 518 -2.19 -1.23 -31.63
N ASN A 519 -2.63 -1.17 -32.89
CA ASN A 519 -3.97 -0.71 -33.25
C ASN A 519 -4.71 -1.84 -33.96
N PHE A 520 -5.78 -2.36 -33.34
CA PHE A 520 -6.59 -3.44 -33.92
C PHE A 520 -7.16 -3.10 -35.30
N GLY A 521 -7.66 -1.88 -35.51
CA GLY A 521 -8.17 -1.45 -36.81
C GLY A 521 -7.12 -1.49 -37.93
N LYS A 522 -5.84 -1.25 -37.61
CA LYS A 522 -4.72 -1.43 -38.55
C LYS A 522 -4.33 -2.90 -38.69
N LEU A 523 -4.33 -3.65 -37.59
CA LEU A 523 -3.98 -5.07 -37.58
C LEU A 523 -4.97 -5.91 -38.41
N PHE A 524 -6.25 -5.56 -38.38
CA PHE A 524 -7.33 -6.27 -39.07
C PHE A 524 -7.61 -5.75 -40.48
N GLN A 525 -6.85 -4.79 -41.00
CA GLN A 525 -7.14 -4.16 -42.29
C GLN A 525 -7.24 -5.18 -43.45
N SER A 526 -6.55 -6.31 -43.36
CA SER A 526 -6.59 -7.42 -44.32
C SER A 526 -7.26 -8.70 -43.81
N ALA A 527 -7.91 -8.67 -42.64
CA ALA A 527 -8.54 -9.82 -42.01
C ALA A 527 -10.06 -9.63 -41.91
N GLY A 528 -10.84 -10.47 -42.59
CA GLY A 528 -12.31 -10.37 -42.63
C GLY A 528 -13.03 -11.38 -41.73
N THR A 529 -12.37 -12.47 -41.37
CA THR A 529 -12.92 -13.57 -40.57
C THR A 529 -12.21 -13.71 -39.22
N ILE A 530 -12.87 -14.32 -38.24
CA ILE A 530 -12.28 -14.56 -36.90
C ILE A 530 -10.94 -15.32 -37.00
N PRO A 531 -10.82 -16.44 -37.76
CA PRO A 531 -9.53 -17.12 -37.88
C PRO A 531 -8.41 -16.28 -38.51
N GLU A 532 -8.75 -15.39 -39.45
CA GLU A 532 -7.76 -14.45 -40.01
C GLU A 532 -7.35 -13.41 -38.98
N LYS A 533 -8.29 -12.87 -38.18
CA LYS A 533 -8.00 -11.92 -37.10
C LYS A 533 -7.15 -12.56 -35.99
N GLN A 534 -7.44 -13.80 -35.61
CA GLN A 534 -6.63 -14.58 -34.68
C GLN A 534 -5.22 -14.76 -35.21
N LYS A 535 -5.09 -15.20 -36.47
CA LYS A 535 -3.78 -15.36 -37.11
C LYS A 535 -2.98 -14.06 -37.16
N THR A 536 -3.59 -12.91 -37.44
CA THR A 536 -2.84 -11.64 -37.45
C THR A 536 -2.39 -11.20 -36.06
N ILE A 537 -3.14 -11.54 -35.00
CA ILE A 537 -2.69 -11.37 -33.62
C ILE A 537 -1.50 -12.28 -33.33
N ASP A 538 -1.62 -13.58 -33.62
CA ASP A 538 -0.56 -14.56 -33.37
C ASP A 538 0.74 -14.18 -34.09
N ASP A 539 0.65 -13.86 -35.39
CA ASP A 539 1.80 -13.46 -36.21
C ASP A 539 2.44 -12.16 -35.68
N ALA A 540 1.64 -11.23 -35.14
CA ALA A 540 2.17 -10.02 -34.52
C ALA A 540 2.91 -10.35 -33.22
N LEU A 541 2.31 -11.11 -32.32
CA LEU A 541 2.90 -11.46 -31.02
C LEU A 541 4.16 -12.31 -31.17
N ASP A 542 4.18 -13.27 -32.09
CA ASP A 542 5.38 -14.02 -32.47
C ASP A 542 6.50 -13.07 -32.90
N ARG A 543 6.16 -12.06 -33.71
CA ARG A 543 7.13 -11.07 -34.17
C ARG A 543 7.61 -10.17 -33.03
N PHE A 544 6.72 -9.70 -32.14
CA PHE A 544 7.09 -8.94 -30.94
C PHE A 544 8.15 -9.71 -30.13
N GLN A 545 7.85 -10.96 -29.77
CA GLN A 545 8.76 -11.81 -28.99
C GLN A 545 10.10 -12.02 -29.73
N SER A 546 10.05 -12.35 -31.02
CA SER A 546 11.26 -12.60 -31.82
C SER A 546 12.18 -11.37 -31.99
N SER A 547 11.62 -10.17 -31.87
CA SER A 547 12.34 -8.90 -32.00
C SER A 547 12.80 -8.32 -30.66
N GLY A 548 12.65 -9.06 -29.55
CA GLY A 548 13.11 -8.66 -28.23
C GLY A 548 12.18 -7.71 -27.47
N PHE A 549 10.95 -7.51 -27.94
CA PHE A 549 9.93 -6.80 -27.17
C PHE A 549 9.41 -7.68 -26.03
N ASN A 550 9.13 -7.06 -24.88
CA ASN A 550 8.56 -7.73 -23.70
C ASN A 550 7.15 -7.25 -23.37
N THR A 551 6.66 -6.18 -24.00
CA THR A 551 5.34 -5.61 -23.69
C THR A 551 4.58 -5.15 -24.93
N VAL A 552 3.26 -5.34 -24.93
CA VAL A 552 2.34 -4.91 -26.00
C VAL A 552 1.37 -3.87 -25.45
N TYR A 553 1.18 -2.77 -26.19
CA TYR A 553 0.28 -1.68 -25.80
C TYR A 553 -0.90 -1.56 -26.78
N PRO A 554 -1.92 -2.44 -26.70
CA PRO A 554 -3.05 -2.42 -27.63
C PRO A 554 -4.04 -1.29 -27.29
N TYR A 555 -4.38 -0.46 -28.27
CA TYR A 555 -5.50 0.49 -28.14
C TYR A 555 -6.83 -0.26 -28.04
N VAL A 556 -7.39 -0.30 -26.83
CA VAL A 556 -8.70 -0.91 -26.54
C VAL A 556 -9.85 0.08 -26.67
N THR A 557 -9.57 1.38 -26.56
CA THR A 557 -10.51 2.46 -26.89
C THR A 557 -9.95 3.37 -27.98
N THR A 558 -10.85 4.11 -28.64
CA THR A 558 -10.55 5.07 -29.69
C THR A 558 -10.83 6.50 -29.24
N THR A 559 -10.24 7.49 -29.91
CA THR A 559 -10.52 8.91 -29.62
C THR A 559 -11.95 9.36 -29.98
N SER A 560 -12.80 8.46 -30.49
CA SER A 560 -14.23 8.69 -30.75
C SER A 560 -15.13 7.94 -29.76
N GLY A 561 -14.58 7.46 -28.63
CA GLY A 561 -15.36 6.77 -27.59
C GLY A 561 -15.80 5.33 -27.92
N LYS A 562 -15.27 4.74 -29.00
CA LYS A 562 -15.56 3.34 -29.39
C LYS A 562 -14.53 2.37 -28.81
N VAL A 563 -14.91 1.10 -28.64
CA VAL A 563 -14.09 0.06 -28.00
C VAL A 563 -13.85 -1.16 -28.89
N TYR A 564 -12.87 -1.99 -28.53
CA TYR A 564 -12.59 -3.30 -29.17
C TYR A 564 -12.94 -4.51 -28.30
N TYR A 565 -13.53 -4.28 -27.14
CA TYR A 565 -13.96 -5.31 -26.19
C TYR A 565 -15.47 -5.17 -25.93
N PRO A 566 -16.17 -6.23 -25.48
CA PRO A 566 -17.56 -6.09 -25.08
C PRO A 566 -17.64 -5.20 -23.83
N SER A 567 -18.45 -4.15 -23.83
CA SER A 567 -18.64 -3.29 -22.65
C SER A 567 -20.11 -2.93 -22.49
N GLU A 568 -20.57 -2.85 -21.25
CA GLU A 568 -21.91 -2.39 -20.91
C GLU A 568 -21.99 -0.85 -20.88
N LEU A 569 -20.91 -0.18 -20.48
CA LEU A 569 -20.82 1.27 -20.41
C LEU A 569 -20.45 1.91 -21.77
N LEU A 570 -19.56 1.27 -22.52
CA LEU A 570 -19.08 1.71 -23.84
C LEU A 570 -19.64 0.81 -24.94
N THR A 571 -20.85 1.12 -25.40
CA THR A 571 -21.65 0.20 -26.24
C THR A 571 -21.24 0.10 -27.71
N GLU A 572 -20.46 1.05 -28.24
CA GLU A 572 -19.99 1.03 -29.62
C GLU A 572 -18.74 0.13 -29.79
N ASN A 573 -18.96 -1.18 -29.91
CA ASN A 573 -17.89 -2.17 -30.11
C ASN A 573 -17.53 -2.38 -31.60
N LEU A 574 -16.27 -2.12 -31.95
CA LEU A 574 -15.69 -2.28 -33.30
C LEU A 574 -15.33 -3.73 -33.65
N SER A 575 -15.32 -4.64 -32.68
CA SER A 575 -15.07 -6.07 -32.83
C SER A 575 -16.17 -6.89 -32.13
N ALA A 576 -17.44 -6.56 -32.36
CA ALA A 576 -18.58 -7.20 -31.67
C ALA A 576 -18.72 -8.71 -31.95
N ASP A 577 -18.15 -9.21 -33.05
CA ASP A 577 -18.14 -10.63 -33.44
C ASP A 577 -17.06 -11.45 -32.73
N PHE A 578 -16.06 -10.79 -32.15
CA PHE A 578 -14.85 -11.43 -31.63
C PHE A 578 -14.21 -10.59 -30.54
N ASP A 579 -14.11 -11.13 -29.33
CA ASP A 579 -13.35 -10.52 -28.24
C ASP A 579 -11.85 -10.62 -28.52
N CYS A 580 -11.36 -9.72 -29.35
CA CYS A 580 -9.96 -9.70 -29.77
C CYS A 580 -9.02 -9.25 -28.65
N VAL A 581 -9.54 -8.58 -27.62
CA VAL A 581 -8.75 -8.17 -26.45
C VAL A 581 -8.43 -9.37 -25.59
N GLN A 582 -9.43 -10.19 -25.21
CA GLN A 582 -9.19 -11.43 -24.46
C GLN A 582 -8.21 -12.34 -25.21
N TYR A 583 -8.46 -12.54 -26.51
CA TYR A 583 -7.59 -13.41 -27.32
C TYR A 583 -6.16 -12.90 -27.38
N LEU A 584 -5.94 -11.58 -27.51
CA LEU A 584 -4.59 -11.02 -27.51
C LEU A 584 -3.89 -11.23 -26.16
N ILE A 585 -4.59 -11.04 -25.04
CA ILE A 585 -4.05 -11.26 -23.69
C ILE A 585 -3.61 -12.71 -23.53
N ASP A 586 -4.52 -13.68 -23.76
CA ASP A 586 -4.22 -15.11 -23.62
C ASP A 586 -3.01 -15.53 -24.49
N GLN A 587 -2.88 -14.96 -25.70
CA GLN A 587 -1.79 -15.28 -26.61
C GLN A 587 -0.47 -14.57 -26.25
N ALA A 588 -0.54 -13.41 -25.61
CA ALA A 588 0.63 -12.69 -25.12
C ALA A 588 1.22 -13.42 -23.90
N ASP A 589 0.39 -13.87 -22.98
CA ASP A 589 0.79 -14.64 -21.79
C ASP A 589 1.55 -15.93 -22.19
N ASN A 590 1.05 -16.65 -23.19
CA ASN A 590 1.72 -17.84 -23.75
C ASN A 590 3.12 -17.56 -24.33
N ARG A 591 3.46 -16.29 -24.54
CA ARG A 591 4.74 -15.80 -25.09
C ARG A 591 5.56 -15.01 -24.07
N ASN A 592 5.12 -14.96 -22.81
CA ASN A 592 5.72 -14.12 -21.77
C ASN A 592 5.80 -12.63 -22.21
N LEU A 593 4.76 -12.15 -22.89
CA LEU A 593 4.60 -10.75 -23.26
C LEU A 593 3.57 -10.12 -22.33
N GLN A 594 3.95 -9.04 -21.66
CA GLN A 594 3.02 -8.26 -20.86
C GLN A 594 2.08 -7.44 -21.76
N VAL A 595 0.88 -7.14 -21.28
CA VAL A 595 -0.13 -6.37 -22.01
C VAL A 595 -0.59 -5.18 -21.20
N PHE A 596 -0.46 -3.98 -21.78
CA PHE A 596 -0.93 -2.73 -21.18
C PHE A 596 -1.97 -2.08 -22.10
N PRO A 597 -3.27 -2.38 -21.90
CA PRO A 597 -4.36 -1.81 -22.68
C PRO A 597 -4.35 -0.28 -22.64
N VAL A 598 -4.40 0.33 -23.84
CA VAL A 598 -4.34 1.79 -24.00
C VAL A 598 -5.75 2.36 -24.10
N PHE A 599 -6.05 3.28 -23.17
CA PHE A 599 -7.30 4.03 -23.12
C PHE A 599 -7.08 5.46 -23.64
N CYS A 600 -7.87 5.89 -24.60
CA CYS A 600 -8.11 7.31 -24.89
C CYS A 600 -9.11 7.86 -23.86
N VAL A 601 -8.62 8.52 -22.81
CA VAL A 601 -9.43 8.84 -21.62
C VAL A 601 -10.43 9.99 -21.84
N LEU A 602 -9.94 11.19 -22.17
CA LEU A 602 -10.79 12.39 -22.27
C LEU A 602 -11.19 12.75 -23.71
N SER A 603 -10.68 12.04 -24.71
CA SER A 603 -10.98 12.32 -26.13
C SER A 603 -12.16 11.48 -26.61
N CYS A 604 -13.23 12.15 -27.04
CA CYS A 604 -14.47 11.52 -27.48
C CYS A 604 -15.07 12.28 -28.68
N GLY A 605 -14.26 12.44 -29.74
CA GLY A 605 -14.67 13.01 -31.04
C GLY A 605 -13.86 14.23 -31.49
N HIS A 606 -12.91 14.69 -30.66
CA HIS A 606 -12.10 15.90 -30.86
C HIS A 606 -12.94 17.16 -31.05
N HIS A 607 -13.37 17.45 -32.28
CA HIS A 607 -14.04 18.70 -32.64
C HIS A 607 -15.53 18.72 -32.31
N HIS A 608 -16.20 17.56 -32.35
CA HIS A 608 -17.63 17.43 -32.05
C HIS A 608 -17.87 16.22 -31.14
N PRO A 609 -18.90 16.25 -30.29
CA PRO A 609 -19.30 15.11 -29.45
C PRO A 609 -19.49 13.84 -30.27
N THR A 610 -18.92 12.74 -29.79
CA THR A 610 -19.18 11.36 -30.24
C THR A 610 -19.25 10.46 -29.00
N GLY A 611 -19.58 9.18 -29.15
CA GLY A 611 -19.60 8.21 -28.05
C GLY A 611 -20.50 8.69 -26.90
N ILE A 612 -20.00 8.61 -25.66
CA ILE A 612 -20.80 8.99 -24.47
C ILE A 612 -21.26 10.46 -24.49
N LEU A 613 -20.52 11.36 -25.16
CA LEU A 613 -20.88 12.78 -25.21
C LEU A 613 -22.07 13.05 -26.14
N GLU A 614 -22.50 12.09 -26.96
CA GLU A 614 -23.78 12.20 -27.69
C GLU A 614 -24.98 12.09 -26.75
N GLN A 615 -24.83 11.32 -25.66
CA GLN A 615 -25.87 11.12 -24.64
C GLN A 615 -25.76 12.15 -23.51
N HIS A 616 -24.52 12.57 -23.19
CA HIS A 616 -24.20 13.52 -22.14
C HIS A 616 -23.41 14.74 -22.66
N PRO A 617 -23.99 15.56 -23.55
CA PRO A 617 -23.32 16.76 -24.06
C PRO A 617 -23.00 17.77 -22.95
N GLU A 618 -23.68 17.73 -21.80
CA GLU A 618 -23.39 18.52 -20.61
C GLU A 618 -22.04 18.18 -19.97
N TRP A 619 -21.46 17.01 -20.20
CA TRP A 619 -20.13 16.64 -19.70
C TRP A 619 -18.98 17.14 -20.59
N ALA A 620 -19.29 17.68 -21.78
CA ALA A 620 -18.28 18.11 -22.74
C ALA A 620 -17.70 19.49 -22.38
N LEU A 621 -16.38 19.65 -22.59
CA LEU A 621 -15.78 20.98 -22.72
C LEU A 621 -16.45 21.76 -23.86
N ARG A 622 -16.35 23.08 -23.79
CA ARG A 622 -16.98 24.00 -24.74
C ARG A 622 -15.95 24.73 -25.60
N THR A 623 -16.30 25.04 -26.84
CA THR A 623 -15.52 25.99 -27.66
C THR A 623 -15.62 27.40 -27.05
N PRO A 624 -14.76 28.36 -27.46
CA PRO A 624 -14.91 29.77 -27.06
C PRO A 624 -16.28 30.37 -27.40
N GLU A 625 -16.99 29.82 -28.40
CA GLU A 625 -18.35 30.21 -28.79
C GLU A 625 -19.44 29.53 -27.94
N GLY A 626 -19.09 28.61 -27.04
CA GLY A 626 -20.00 27.93 -26.14
C GLY A 626 -20.59 26.61 -26.66
N GLU A 627 -20.09 26.10 -27.79
CA GLU A 627 -20.58 24.83 -28.38
C GLU A 627 -19.89 23.61 -27.76
N PRO A 628 -20.59 22.47 -27.57
CA PRO A 628 -19.99 21.24 -27.03
C PRO A 628 -18.91 20.67 -27.96
N MET A 629 -17.79 20.24 -27.38
CA MET A 629 -16.66 19.62 -28.07
C MET A 629 -16.63 18.10 -27.88
N GLY A 630 -15.82 17.40 -28.68
CA GLY A 630 -15.53 15.97 -28.50
C GLY A 630 -14.47 15.70 -27.42
N HIS A 631 -14.57 16.38 -26.28
CA HIS A 631 -13.66 16.26 -25.14
C HIS A 631 -14.42 16.30 -23.82
N ILE A 632 -14.21 15.29 -22.98
CA ILE A 632 -14.86 15.17 -21.67
C ILE A 632 -14.18 16.14 -20.68
N SER A 633 -14.98 16.81 -19.86
CA SER A 633 -14.51 17.73 -18.83
C SER A 633 -14.07 16.97 -17.58
N ALA A 634 -12.77 17.02 -17.25
CA ALA A 634 -12.23 16.35 -16.07
C ALA A 634 -12.64 17.01 -14.73
N THR A 635 -13.20 18.22 -14.76
CA THR A 635 -13.70 18.91 -13.56
C THR A 635 -15.13 18.52 -13.20
N ASN A 636 -15.88 17.92 -14.14
CA ASN A 636 -17.23 17.44 -13.91
C ASN A 636 -17.23 16.11 -13.13
N PRO A 637 -17.81 16.02 -11.92
CA PRO A 637 -17.77 14.81 -11.10
C PRO A 637 -18.42 13.59 -11.74
N GLU A 638 -19.62 13.73 -12.32
CA GLU A 638 -20.34 12.60 -12.96
C GLU A 638 -19.56 12.05 -14.15
N ALA A 639 -18.92 12.94 -14.93
CA ALA A 639 -18.08 12.54 -16.04
C ALA A 639 -16.83 11.75 -15.58
N ARG A 640 -16.22 12.15 -14.45
CA ARG A 640 -15.09 11.41 -13.86
C ARG A 640 -15.53 10.03 -13.37
N ASP A 641 -16.69 9.93 -12.73
CA ASP A 641 -17.25 8.66 -12.24
C ASP A 641 -17.52 7.70 -13.39
N PHE A 642 -18.05 8.19 -14.52
CA PHE A 642 -18.26 7.38 -15.72
C PHE A 642 -16.93 6.84 -16.30
N ILE A 643 -15.91 7.69 -16.43
CA ILE A 643 -14.58 7.29 -16.93
C ILE A 643 -13.98 6.22 -16.02
N THR A 644 -13.97 6.48 -14.71
CA THR A 644 -13.41 5.58 -13.70
C THR A 644 -14.15 4.24 -13.72
N SER A 645 -15.48 4.25 -13.81
CA SER A 645 -16.30 3.04 -13.90
C SER A 645 -16.05 2.25 -15.19
N SER A 646 -15.83 2.92 -16.32
CA SER A 646 -15.53 2.28 -17.61
C SER A 646 -14.18 1.58 -17.60
N ILE A 647 -13.16 2.20 -16.99
CA ILE A 647 -11.84 1.57 -16.82
C ILE A 647 -11.94 0.43 -15.80
N LYS A 648 -12.70 0.61 -14.71
CA LYS A 648 -12.97 -0.43 -13.72
C LYS A 648 -13.63 -1.66 -14.35
N GLU A 649 -14.66 -1.49 -15.17
CA GLU A 649 -15.33 -2.58 -15.89
C GLU A 649 -14.33 -3.40 -16.72
N PHE A 650 -13.37 -2.73 -17.35
CA PHE A 650 -12.34 -3.41 -18.12
C PHE A 650 -11.40 -4.22 -17.23
N VAL A 651 -10.82 -3.61 -16.19
CA VAL A 651 -9.80 -4.29 -15.36
C VAL A 651 -10.40 -5.34 -14.42
N ASP A 652 -11.70 -5.27 -14.11
CA ASP A 652 -12.40 -6.36 -13.42
C ASP A 652 -12.58 -7.59 -14.31
N ARG A 653 -12.65 -7.37 -15.64
CA ARG A 653 -12.85 -8.43 -16.62
C ARG A 653 -11.54 -9.07 -17.08
N TYR A 654 -10.54 -8.25 -17.37
CA TYR A 654 -9.29 -8.69 -17.97
C TYR A 654 -8.16 -8.72 -16.94
N SER A 655 -7.44 -9.84 -16.89
CA SER A 655 -6.20 -9.95 -16.13
C SER A 655 -5.06 -9.39 -16.98
N THR A 656 -4.60 -8.18 -16.66
CA THR A 656 -3.43 -7.54 -17.29
C THR A 656 -2.52 -6.96 -16.22
N GLU A 657 -1.25 -6.77 -16.54
CA GLU A 657 -0.24 -6.21 -15.63
C GLU A 657 -0.55 -4.77 -15.24
N GLY A 658 -1.23 -4.04 -16.12
CA GLY A 658 -1.56 -2.64 -15.92
C GLY A 658 -2.37 -2.08 -17.08
N ILE A 659 -2.41 -0.75 -17.16
CA ILE A 659 -3.05 0.00 -18.25
C ILE A 659 -2.20 1.20 -18.65
N LEU A 660 -2.43 1.75 -19.85
CA LEU A 660 -1.88 3.04 -20.28
C LEU A 660 -3.00 4.05 -20.56
N LEU A 661 -2.90 5.22 -19.94
CA LEU A 661 -3.84 6.33 -20.11
C LEU A 661 -3.27 7.33 -21.14
N ASP A 662 -3.74 7.24 -22.38
CA ASP A 662 -3.54 8.28 -23.38
C ASP A 662 -4.70 9.29 -23.31
N TYR A 663 -4.47 10.50 -23.77
CA TYR A 663 -5.44 11.60 -23.71
C TYR A 663 -5.99 11.87 -22.29
N LEU A 664 -5.30 11.47 -21.22
CA LEU A 664 -5.50 12.01 -19.87
C LEU A 664 -4.85 13.40 -19.80
N ARG A 665 -5.45 14.34 -20.54
CA ARG A 665 -5.06 15.75 -20.68
C ARG A 665 -6.18 16.54 -21.35
N TYR A 666 -6.24 17.83 -21.09
CA TYR A 666 -7.15 18.76 -21.77
C TYR A 666 -6.76 18.98 -23.24
N TYR A 667 -7.71 19.51 -24.01
CA TYR A 667 -7.47 19.91 -25.40
C TYR A 667 -6.45 21.04 -25.49
N ASN A 668 -5.52 20.96 -26.45
CA ASN A 668 -4.41 21.92 -26.59
C ASN A 668 -4.79 23.19 -27.38
N ARG A 669 -5.98 23.75 -27.08
CA ARG A 669 -6.46 25.04 -27.58
C ARG A 669 -7.38 25.67 -26.52
N PRO A 670 -7.66 26.98 -26.60
CA PRO A 670 -8.62 27.61 -25.69
C PRO A 670 -9.98 26.88 -25.72
N THR A 671 -10.43 26.47 -24.53
CA THR A 671 -11.73 25.84 -24.28
C THR A 671 -12.36 26.46 -23.04
N LEU A 672 -13.69 26.47 -22.97
CA LEU A 672 -14.42 26.79 -21.75
C LEU A 672 -14.81 25.48 -21.02
N LEU A 673 -15.06 25.59 -19.71
CA LEU A 673 -15.56 24.48 -18.90
C LEU A 673 -17.01 24.14 -19.25
N ASP A 674 -17.48 22.97 -18.84
CA ASP A 674 -18.90 22.65 -18.83
C ASP A 674 -19.66 23.49 -17.79
N ALA A 675 -20.99 23.59 -17.95
CA ALA A 675 -21.82 24.48 -17.14
C ALA A 675 -21.74 24.17 -15.63
N ALA A 676 -21.78 22.89 -15.24
CA ALA A 676 -21.71 22.50 -13.83
C ALA A 676 -20.34 22.84 -13.23
N SER A 677 -19.26 22.62 -13.98
CA SER A 677 -17.90 23.03 -13.57
C SER A 677 -17.74 24.55 -13.45
N VAL A 678 -18.44 25.35 -14.25
CA VAL A 678 -18.42 26.83 -14.13
C VAL A 678 -19.02 27.27 -12.79
N GLU A 679 -20.15 26.69 -12.37
CA GLU A 679 -20.80 27.02 -11.10
C GLU A 679 -19.88 26.77 -9.90
N VAL A 680 -19.25 25.60 -9.86
CA VAL A 680 -18.28 25.23 -8.81
C VAL A 680 -17.02 26.11 -8.86
N PHE A 681 -16.54 26.42 -10.06
CA PHE A 681 -15.39 27.31 -10.22
C PHE A 681 -15.69 28.74 -9.73
N ASP A 682 -16.89 29.26 -9.98
CA ASP A 682 -17.30 30.59 -9.52
C ASP A 682 -17.37 30.66 -7.98
N GLU A 683 -17.80 29.59 -7.30
CA GLU A 683 -17.73 29.48 -5.84
C GLU A 683 -16.29 29.44 -5.33
N TRP A 684 -15.42 28.67 -6.00
CA TRP A 684 -14.01 28.57 -5.61
C TRP A 684 -13.27 29.90 -5.76
N LYS A 685 -13.53 30.60 -6.86
CA LYS A 685 -13.00 31.94 -7.15
C LYS A 685 -13.38 32.95 -6.06
N GLN A 686 -14.59 32.88 -5.51
CA GLN A 686 -15.01 33.77 -4.42
C GLN A 686 -14.21 33.56 -3.12
N GLN A 687 -13.74 32.33 -2.88
CA GLN A 687 -12.91 32.01 -1.71
C GLN A 687 -11.45 32.45 -1.86
N GLN A 688 -11.01 32.75 -3.09
CA GLN A 688 -9.63 33.05 -3.46
C GLN A 688 -9.51 34.42 -4.16
N ALA A 689 -10.36 35.38 -3.78
CA ALA A 689 -10.67 36.59 -4.57
C ALA A 689 -9.48 37.53 -4.87
N GLU A 690 -8.31 37.30 -4.28
CA GLU A 690 -7.09 38.09 -4.50
C GLU A 690 -6.18 37.53 -5.63
N GLN A 691 -6.46 36.34 -6.16
CA GLN A 691 -5.66 35.71 -7.23
C GLN A 691 -6.17 36.06 -8.64
N ASP A 692 -5.27 35.95 -9.63
CA ASP A 692 -5.60 36.14 -11.05
C ASP A 692 -6.53 35.02 -11.56
N GLU A 693 -7.58 35.37 -12.33
CA GLU A 693 -8.58 34.40 -12.78
C GLU A 693 -8.01 33.36 -13.75
N ALA A 694 -7.03 33.72 -14.58
CA ALA A 694 -6.39 32.77 -15.49
C ALA A 694 -5.53 31.74 -14.74
N GLU A 695 -4.94 32.16 -13.62
CA GLU A 695 -4.21 31.27 -12.72
C GLU A 695 -5.18 30.33 -11.97
N LEU A 696 -6.26 30.88 -11.41
CA LEU A 696 -7.28 30.09 -10.71
C LEU A 696 -7.92 29.01 -11.61
N ILE A 697 -8.27 29.35 -12.86
CA ILE A 697 -8.86 28.35 -13.77
C ILE A 697 -7.85 27.27 -14.16
N GLN A 698 -6.56 27.61 -14.27
CA GLN A 698 -5.52 26.63 -14.55
C GLN A 698 -5.37 25.65 -13.38
N GLN A 699 -5.28 26.16 -12.14
CA GLN A 699 -5.25 25.35 -10.93
C GLN A 699 -6.51 24.48 -10.80
N TYR A 700 -7.68 24.96 -11.24
CA TYR A 700 -8.93 24.20 -11.22
C TYR A 700 -8.88 22.99 -12.13
N LYS A 701 -8.40 23.19 -13.35
CA LYS A 701 -8.23 22.13 -14.33
C LYS A 701 -7.22 21.09 -13.85
N GLU A 702 -6.06 21.54 -13.35
CA GLU A 702 -5.02 20.66 -12.82
C GLU A 702 -5.49 19.88 -11.60
N THR A 703 -6.30 20.50 -10.73
CA THR A 703 -6.93 19.81 -9.59
C THR A 703 -7.94 18.77 -10.05
N GLY A 704 -8.85 19.12 -10.96
CA GLY A 704 -9.88 18.20 -11.47
C GLY A 704 -9.32 16.98 -12.18
N ILE A 705 -8.30 17.16 -13.03
CA ILE A 705 -7.66 16.03 -13.71
C ILE A 705 -6.72 15.23 -12.80
N THR A 706 -6.12 15.84 -11.79
CA THR A 706 -5.40 15.11 -10.73
C THR A 706 -6.34 14.24 -9.91
N GLU A 707 -7.56 14.73 -9.64
CA GLU A 707 -8.59 13.93 -8.97
C GLU A 707 -9.03 12.75 -9.83
N LEU A 708 -9.22 12.95 -11.14
CA LEU A 708 -9.48 11.84 -12.06
C LEU A 708 -8.34 10.80 -12.06
N ALA A 709 -7.08 11.25 -12.08
CA ALA A 709 -5.93 10.35 -12.02
C ALA A 709 -5.92 9.53 -10.70
N ASN A 710 -6.27 10.16 -9.58
CA ASN A 710 -6.42 9.49 -8.29
C ASN A 710 -7.55 8.45 -8.31
N GLN A 711 -8.73 8.81 -8.81
CA GLN A 711 -9.89 7.92 -8.88
C GLN A 711 -9.60 6.68 -9.74
N ILE A 712 -8.98 6.87 -10.92
CA ILE A 712 -8.53 5.75 -11.77
C ILE A 712 -7.50 4.90 -11.02
N SER A 713 -6.53 5.54 -10.36
CA SER A 713 -5.49 4.88 -9.59
C SER A 713 -6.04 3.96 -8.49
N VAL A 714 -7.05 4.42 -7.76
CA VAL A 714 -7.73 3.64 -6.72
C VAL A 714 -8.56 2.52 -7.35
N ALA A 715 -9.35 2.82 -8.38
CA ALA A 715 -10.23 1.84 -9.01
C ALA A 715 -9.47 0.67 -9.67
N VAL A 716 -8.35 0.96 -10.35
CA VAL A 716 -7.54 -0.05 -11.04
C VAL A 716 -6.88 -1.01 -10.07
N ARG A 717 -6.45 -0.50 -8.92
CA ARG A 717 -5.65 -1.25 -7.93
C ARG A 717 -6.47 -1.88 -6.81
N ARG A 718 -7.79 -1.68 -6.80
CA ARG A 718 -8.67 -2.24 -5.77
C ARG A 718 -8.59 -3.76 -5.75
N GLY A 719 -8.09 -4.32 -4.65
CA GLY A 719 -7.82 -5.75 -4.50
C GLY A 719 -6.72 -6.31 -5.41
N ARG A 720 -6.05 -5.47 -6.20
CA ARG A 720 -4.99 -5.77 -7.17
C ARG A 720 -3.90 -4.68 -7.14
N PRO A 721 -3.23 -4.47 -5.98
CA PRO A 721 -2.29 -3.37 -5.75
C PRO A 721 -1.04 -3.40 -6.63
N GLU A 722 -0.76 -4.55 -7.24
CA GLU A 722 0.34 -4.80 -8.16
C GLU A 722 0.14 -4.20 -9.56
N ARG A 723 -1.09 -3.80 -9.90
CA ARG A 723 -1.38 -3.26 -11.23
C ARG A 723 -0.71 -1.92 -11.48
N GLU A 724 -0.11 -1.80 -12.65
CA GLU A 724 0.62 -0.61 -13.06
C GLU A 724 -0.25 0.36 -13.89
N ILE A 725 0.04 1.65 -13.75
CA ILE A 725 -0.63 2.69 -14.53
C ILE A 725 0.41 3.54 -15.25
N ALA A 726 0.43 3.42 -16.57
CA ALA A 726 1.24 4.26 -17.44
C ALA A 726 0.42 5.45 -17.97
N ILE A 727 1.10 6.53 -18.34
CA ILE A 727 0.50 7.63 -19.12
C ILE A 727 1.36 7.97 -20.33
N TYR A 728 0.74 8.50 -21.38
CA TYR A 728 1.47 9.22 -22.43
C TYR A 728 1.51 10.73 -22.14
N SER A 729 2.69 11.32 -22.23
CA SER A 729 2.89 12.77 -22.05
C SER A 729 3.69 13.39 -23.19
N TRP A 730 3.41 14.66 -23.50
CA TRP A 730 4.20 15.43 -24.48
C TRP A 730 5.57 15.84 -23.95
N GLY A 731 5.79 15.74 -22.64
CA GLY A 731 7.08 15.99 -22.00
C GLY A 731 7.00 16.95 -20.82
N PRO A 732 8.16 17.44 -20.34
CA PRO A 732 8.22 18.25 -19.12
C PRO A 732 7.53 19.62 -19.26
N HIS A 733 7.43 20.15 -20.49
CA HIS A 733 6.79 21.44 -20.75
C HIS A 733 5.27 21.47 -20.52
N VAL A 734 4.61 20.32 -20.39
CA VAL A 734 3.17 20.25 -20.09
C VAL A 734 2.85 19.94 -18.63
N ALA A 735 3.91 19.74 -17.83
CA ALA A 735 3.81 19.29 -16.44
C ALA A 735 3.31 20.36 -15.48
N ASP A 736 3.36 21.62 -15.88
CA ASP A 736 3.09 22.75 -15.00
C ASP A 736 2.57 23.95 -15.82
N HIS A 737 1.49 24.58 -15.35
CA HIS A 737 0.89 25.79 -15.94
C HIS A 737 0.70 25.75 -17.47
N HIS A 738 0.36 24.58 -18.01
CA HIS A 738 0.13 24.39 -19.45
C HIS A 738 -1.35 24.13 -19.75
N GLN A 739 -1.87 24.62 -20.88
CA GLN A 739 -3.31 24.52 -21.20
C GLN A 739 -3.87 23.09 -21.24
N VAL A 740 -3.01 22.08 -21.44
CA VAL A 740 -3.41 20.65 -21.40
C VAL A 740 -3.50 20.08 -19.98
N ALA A 741 -3.04 20.83 -18.98
CA ALA A 741 -3.12 20.56 -17.54
C ALA A 741 -2.76 19.11 -17.20
N GLN A 742 -1.53 18.69 -17.46
CA GLN A 742 -1.08 17.31 -17.20
C GLN A 742 0.05 17.29 -16.16
N PRO A 743 -0.23 17.55 -14.86
CA PRO A 743 0.76 17.61 -13.78
C PRO A 743 1.28 16.22 -13.37
N TRP A 744 1.86 15.51 -14.33
CA TRP A 744 2.35 14.15 -14.15
C TRP A 744 3.46 13.99 -13.11
N PRO A 745 4.36 14.97 -12.81
CA PRO A 745 5.33 14.81 -11.73
C PRO A 745 4.66 14.66 -10.37
N LEU A 746 3.55 15.39 -10.14
CA LEU A 746 2.73 15.24 -8.94
C LEU A 746 2.09 13.85 -8.87
N TRP A 747 1.59 13.34 -9.99
CA TRP A 747 1.00 12.00 -10.06
C TRP A 747 2.03 10.90 -9.81
N SER A 748 3.25 11.08 -10.33
CA SER A 748 4.40 10.21 -10.09
C SER A 748 4.81 10.22 -8.62
N GLN A 749 4.93 11.41 -8.01
CA GLN A 749 5.24 11.55 -6.58
C GLN A 749 4.19 10.88 -5.70
N ARG A 750 2.90 11.11 -5.99
CA ARG A 750 1.78 10.53 -5.26
C ARG A 750 1.58 9.04 -5.55
N GLY A 751 2.31 8.45 -6.49
CA GLY A 751 2.17 7.05 -6.90
C GLY A 751 0.80 6.74 -7.53
N TYR A 752 0.19 7.71 -8.21
CA TYR A 752 -1.01 7.48 -9.01
C TYR A 752 -0.65 6.76 -10.32
N ILE A 753 0.54 7.05 -10.84
CA ILE A 753 1.11 6.45 -12.04
C ILE A 753 2.43 5.76 -11.69
N ASP A 754 2.75 4.70 -12.40
CA ASP A 754 4.00 3.92 -12.29
C ASP A 754 4.92 4.17 -13.48
N MET A 755 4.42 4.69 -14.59
CA MET A 755 5.23 5.03 -15.76
C MET A 755 4.72 6.30 -16.45
N VAL A 756 5.65 7.19 -16.85
CA VAL A 756 5.38 8.28 -17.78
C VAL A 756 6.13 8.05 -19.10
N ASN A 757 5.39 7.89 -20.18
CA ASN A 757 5.94 7.70 -21.53
C ASN A 757 6.01 9.03 -22.27
N ILE A 758 7.22 9.61 -22.33
CA ILE A 758 7.49 10.95 -22.85
C ILE A 758 7.61 10.94 -24.38
N SER A 759 6.93 11.86 -25.07
CA SER A 759 7.02 11.96 -26.53
C SER A 759 8.44 12.19 -27.04
N GLY A 760 8.99 11.20 -27.74
CA GLY A 760 10.24 11.28 -28.49
C GLY A 760 10.08 11.86 -29.90
N TYR A 761 8.96 12.53 -30.20
CA TYR A 761 8.64 13.02 -31.54
C TYR A 761 9.46 14.27 -31.86
N CYS A 762 10.71 14.07 -32.26
CA CYS A 762 11.63 15.10 -32.69
C CYS A 762 12.17 14.70 -34.05
N TYR A 763 11.86 15.43 -35.13
CA TYR A 763 12.31 15.09 -36.48
C TYR A 763 13.02 16.28 -37.12
N PRO A 764 13.86 16.06 -38.14
CA PRO A 764 14.43 17.15 -38.92
C PRO A 764 13.39 18.11 -39.51
N ASP A 765 12.22 17.62 -39.90
CA ASP A 765 11.12 18.44 -40.43
C ASP A 765 10.66 19.53 -39.44
N ASN A 766 10.81 19.29 -38.13
CA ASN A 766 10.33 20.18 -37.08
C ASN A 766 11.48 20.96 -36.41
N TYR A 767 12.67 20.36 -36.34
CA TYR A 767 13.80 20.88 -35.54
C TYR A 767 15.12 20.98 -36.31
N GLY A 768 15.13 20.67 -37.61
CA GLY A 768 16.32 20.64 -38.45
C GLY A 768 17.37 19.65 -37.92
N ASP A 769 18.64 19.96 -38.15
CA ASP A 769 19.77 19.09 -37.75
C ASP A 769 19.90 18.92 -36.22
N LYS A 770 19.18 19.72 -35.42
CA LYS A 770 19.20 19.68 -33.96
C LYS A 770 18.14 18.75 -33.35
N TYR A 771 17.43 17.98 -34.15
CA TYR A 771 16.31 17.17 -33.66
C TYR A 771 16.72 16.18 -32.55
N LEU A 772 17.91 15.59 -32.61
CA LEU A 772 18.44 14.72 -31.55
C LEU A 772 18.85 15.50 -30.30
N ASP A 773 19.36 16.73 -30.45
CA ASP A 773 19.63 17.60 -29.30
C ASP A 773 18.32 17.96 -28.57
N VAL A 774 17.26 18.26 -29.32
CA VAL A 774 15.93 18.54 -28.77
C VAL A 774 15.34 17.30 -28.09
N PHE A 775 15.53 16.11 -28.68
CA PHE A 775 15.18 14.84 -28.03
C PHE A 775 15.94 14.65 -26.72
N LYS A 776 17.28 14.74 -26.75
CA LYS A 776 18.14 14.59 -25.57
C LYS A 776 17.74 15.55 -24.46
N GLN A 777 17.51 16.82 -24.79
CA GLN A 777 17.05 17.83 -23.84
C GLN A 777 15.67 17.48 -23.26
N ARG A 778 14.70 17.09 -24.10
CA ARG A 778 13.34 16.78 -23.65
C ARG A 778 13.32 15.62 -22.66
N ILE A 779 14.03 14.53 -22.97
CA ILE A 779 14.10 13.34 -22.11
C ILE A 779 14.90 13.64 -20.84
N GLY A 780 16.07 14.27 -20.96
CA GLY A 780 16.88 14.66 -19.80
C GLY A 780 16.13 15.56 -18.82
N THR A 781 15.41 16.57 -19.33
CA THR A 781 14.58 17.44 -18.48
C THR A 781 13.41 16.69 -17.85
N ALA A 782 12.83 15.68 -18.51
CA ALA A 782 11.79 14.85 -17.89
C ALA A 782 12.33 14.02 -16.72
N LEU A 783 13.50 13.40 -16.88
CA LEU A 783 14.19 12.66 -15.82
C LEU A 783 14.52 13.55 -14.63
N GLU A 784 15.12 14.72 -14.88
CA GLU A 784 15.42 15.72 -13.86
C GLU A 784 14.16 16.20 -13.14
N LEU A 785 13.08 16.46 -13.89
CA LEU A 785 11.81 16.91 -13.32
C LEU A 785 11.17 15.83 -12.44
N ASN A 786 11.16 14.57 -12.88
CA ASN A 786 10.64 13.46 -12.10
C ASN A 786 11.44 13.30 -10.79
N LYS A 787 12.78 13.29 -10.88
CA LYS A 787 13.67 13.20 -9.72
C LYS A 787 13.52 14.37 -8.76
N ALA A 788 13.43 15.59 -9.27
CA ALA A 788 13.28 16.80 -8.45
C ALA A 788 11.94 16.86 -7.69
N ASN A 789 10.92 16.14 -8.18
CA ASN A 789 9.62 16.01 -7.52
C ASN A 789 9.50 14.72 -6.69
N HIS A 790 10.60 13.98 -6.47
CA HIS A 790 10.57 12.68 -5.78
C HIS A 790 9.59 11.69 -6.43
N GLY A 791 9.52 11.74 -7.76
CA GLY A 791 8.63 10.91 -8.56
C GLY A 791 9.00 9.43 -8.48
N ARG A 792 7.98 8.59 -8.32
CA ARG A 792 8.11 7.12 -8.22
C ARG A 792 7.91 6.40 -9.55
N ALA A 793 7.46 7.11 -10.58
CA ALA A 793 7.19 6.54 -11.89
C ALA A 793 8.47 6.40 -12.71
N ASP A 794 8.55 5.30 -13.44
CA ASP A 794 9.55 5.08 -14.47
C ASP A 794 9.37 6.08 -15.61
N VAL A 795 10.47 6.65 -16.08
CA VAL A 795 10.48 7.61 -17.19
C VAL A 795 10.93 6.87 -18.45
N THR A 796 9.97 6.57 -19.30
CA THR A 796 10.21 5.97 -20.62
C THR A 796 9.98 7.02 -21.72
N PHE A 797 10.35 6.69 -22.95
CA PHE A 797 10.06 7.56 -24.09
C PHE A 797 9.29 6.85 -25.22
N CYS A 798 8.51 7.63 -25.96
CA CYS A 798 7.74 7.19 -27.10
C CYS A 798 8.49 7.49 -28.40
N LEU A 799 9.08 6.48 -29.04
CA LEU A 799 9.74 6.65 -30.32
C LEU A 799 8.70 6.68 -31.44
N GLY A 800 8.55 7.85 -32.07
CA GLY A 800 7.63 8.02 -33.19
C GLY A 800 8.25 7.52 -34.50
N VAL A 801 7.86 6.32 -34.95
CA VAL A 801 8.31 5.78 -36.24
C VAL A 801 7.65 6.53 -37.39
N LYS A 802 6.34 6.74 -37.29
CA LYS A 802 5.55 7.58 -38.20
C LYS A 802 4.34 8.15 -37.46
N THR A 803 4.30 9.47 -37.38
CA THR A 803 3.32 10.23 -36.61
C THR A 803 2.72 11.35 -37.45
N SER A 804 1.76 12.10 -36.89
CA SER A 804 1.27 13.34 -37.50
C SER A 804 2.31 14.46 -37.56
N HIS A 805 3.43 14.32 -36.85
CA HIS A 805 4.48 15.34 -36.72
C HIS A 805 5.75 15.01 -37.52
N GLY A 806 5.82 13.85 -38.17
CA GLY A 806 7.00 13.39 -38.90
C GLY A 806 7.16 11.87 -38.93
N LYS A 807 8.24 11.40 -39.52
CA LYS A 807 8.59 9.98 -39.62
C LYS A 807 10.11 9.78 -39.66
N ILE A 808 10.58 8.61 -39.24
CA ILE A 808 11.96 8.18 -39.47
C ILE A 808 12.21 7.91 -40.96
N GLN A 809 13.47 8.06 -41.40
CA GLN A 809 13.86 7.83 -42.79
C GLN A 809 14.72 6.57 -42.98
N SER A 810 15.33 6.06 -41.91
CA SER A 810 16.10 4.80 -41.87
C SER A 810 15.94 4.10 -40.52
N ALA A 811 16.17 2.78 -40.49
CA ALA A 811 16.16 2.02 -39.23
C ALA A 811 17.27 2.49 -38.27
N SER A 812 18.41 2.95 -38.78
CA SER A 812 19.52 3.47 -37.96
C SER A 812 19.12 4.61 -37.03
N TRP A 813 18.09 5.40 -37.37
CA TRP A 813 17.59 6.44 -36.46
C TRP A 813 17.04 5.83 -35.17
N ILE A 814 16.45 4.63 -35.22
CA ILE A 814 15.98 3.91 -34.03
C ILE A 814 17.16 3.71 -33.08
N LYS A 815 18.31 3.23 -33.58
CA LYS A 815 19.55 3.11 -32.81
C LYS A 815 19.97 4.46 -32.21
N ASP A 816 19.95 5.54 -32.99
CA ASP A 816 20.36 6.86 -32.50
C ASP A 816 19.51 7.33 -31.30
N TYR A 817 18.18 7.18 -31.35
CA TYR A 817 17.32 7.51 -30.21
C TYR A 817 17.55 6.59 -29.01
N LEU A 818 17.63 5.28 -29.23
CA LEU A 818 17.85 4.30 -28.17
C LEU A 818 19.16 4.56 -27.42
N HIS A 819 20.25 4.78 -28.16
CA HIS A 819 21.56 5.06 -27.57
C HIS A 819 21.58 6.38 -26.79
N ILE A 820 20.98 7.45 -27.31
CA ILE A 820 20.87 8.71 -26.55
C ILE A 820 20.04 8.50 -25.28
N ALA A 821 18.98 7.71 -25.35
CA ALA A 821 18.10 7.47 -24.21
C ALA A 821 18.78 6.60 -23.14
N SER A 822 19.55 5.57 -23.52
CA SER A 822 20.31 4.75 -22.57
C SER A 822 21.43 5.57 -21.90
N GLU A 823 22.13 6.44 -22.63
CA GLU A 823 23.08 7.40 -22.04
C GLU A 823 22.45 8.30 -20.97
N LEU A 824 21.17 8.62 -21.11
CA LEU A 824 20.42 9.44 -20.15
C LEU A 824 19.90 8.65 -18.95
N GLY A 825 19.85 7.31 -19.04
CA GLY A 825 19.30 6.44 -17.99
C GLY A 825 17.78 6.43 -17.93
N VAL A 826 17.11 6.28 -19.09
CA VAL A 826 15.66 6.00 -19.13
C VAL A 826 15.36 4.58 -18.67
N ASP A 827 14.14 4.32 -18.22
CA ASP A 827 13.71 3.00 -17.76
C ASP A 827 13.19 2.09 -18.90
N GLY A 828 13.10 2.63 -20.13
CA GLY A 828 12.57 1.89 -21.28
C GLY A 828 12.08 2.76 -22.43
N THR A 829 11.44 2.13 -23.41
CA THR A 829 10.94 2.76 -24.64
C THR A 829 9.68 2.08 -25.17
N LEU A 830 8.76 2.89 -25.72
CA LEU A 830 7.60 2.45 -26.46
C LEU A 830 7.67 2.93 -27.91
N LEU A 831 7.50 2.05 -28.89
CA LEU A 831 7.54 2.41 -30.31
C LEU A 831 6.13 2.67 -30.86
N PHE A 832 5.92 3.85 -31.43
CA PHE A 832 4.64 4.27 -32.02
C PHE A 832 4.74 4.32 -33.56
N THR A 833 4.12 3.43 -34.33
CA THR A 833 3.27 2.27 -33.94
C THR A 833 3.75 0.98 -34.58
N TRP A 834 3.31 -0.16 -34.06
CA TRP A 834 3.64 -1.50 -34.55
C TRP A 834 3.54 -1.63 -36.08
N HIS A 835 2.41 -1.22 -36.67
CA HIS A 835 2.20 -1.32 -38.12
C HIS A 835 3.23 -0.54 -38.95
N THR A 836 3.70 0.61 -38.44
CA THR A 836 4.70 1.43 -39.14
C THR A 836 6.14 1.03 -38.83
N LEU A 837 6.33 0.28 -37.75
CA LEU A 837 7.62 -0.27 -37.33
C LEU A 837 8.00 -1.51 -38.15
N GLN A 838 7.04 -2.38 -38.45
CA GLN A 838 7.27 -3.66 -39.14
C GLN A 838 8.23 -3.60 -40.34
N PRO A 839 8.16 -2.59 -41.25
CA PRO A 839 9.08 -2.50 -42.38
C PRO A 839 10.57 -2.37 -42.02
N TRP A 840 10.88 -2.01 -40.77
CA TRP A 840 12.24 -1.79 -40.28
C TRP A 840 12.76 -2.96 -39.42
N LEU A 841 11.89 -3.87 -38.97
CA LEU A 841 12.24 -4.89 -37.96
C LEU A 841 13.36 -5.84 -38.43
N ASP A 842 13.39 -6.22 -39.71
CA ASP A 842 14.43 -7.12 -40.21
C ASP A 842 15.84 -6.52 -40.10
N GLU A 843 15.97 -5.19 -40.20
CA GLU A 843 17.23 -4.50 -39.96
C GLU A 843 17.49 -4.28 -38.47
N VAL A 844 16.47 -3.87 -37.71
CA VAL A 844 16.54 -3.69 -36.25
C VAL A 844 17.03 -4.96 -35.56
N ASP A 845 16.49 -6.12 -35.95
CA ASP A 845 16.86 -7.43 -35.38
C ASP A 845 18.26 -7.85 -35.82
N ARG A 846 18.57 -7.72 -37.11
CA ARG A 846 19.88 -8.14 -37.66
C ARG A 846 21.02 -7.35 -37.02
N GLU A 847 20.81 -6.07 -36.78
CA GLU A 847 21.80 -5.18 -36.18
C GLU A 847 21.71 -5.15 -34.64
N GLY A 848 20.70 -5.78 -34.03
CA GLY A 848 20.57 -5.98 -32.59
C GLY A 848 20.23 -4.73 -31.77
N TYR A 849 19.56 -3.72 -32.36
CA TYR A 849 19.36 -2.42 -31.70
C TYR A 849 18.60 -2.50 -30.37
N ILE A 850 17.56 -3.35 -30.29
CA ILE A 850 16.77 -3.53 -29.07
C ILE A 850 17.56 -4.27 -27.99
N SER A 851 18.25 -5.35 -28.36
CA SER A 851 19.06 -6.13 -27.42
C SER A 851 20.25 -5.32 -26.87
N GLU A 852 20.87 -4.46 -27.70
CA GLU A 852 21.94 -3.55 -27.26
C GLU A 852 21.40 -2.56 -26.23
N PHE A 853 20.24 -1.95 -26.51
CA PHE A 853 19.58 -1.02 -25.59
C PHE A 853 19.23 -1.65 -24.24
N GLN A 854 18.66 -2.87 -24.24
CA GLN A 854 18.34 -3.59 -22.99
C GLN A 854 19.60 -3.89 -22.16
N GLN A 855 20.69 -4.32 -22.81
CA GLN A 855 21.97 -4.57 -22.13
C GLN A 855 22.59 -3.30 -21.57
N GLU A 856 22.50 -2.17 -22.29
CA GLU A 856 22.98 -0.87 -21.82
C GLU A 856 22.23 -0.40 -20.56
N LEU A 857 20.91 -0.61 -20.49
CA LEU A 857 20.10 -0.23 -19.33
C LEU A 857 20.28 -1.14 -18.11
N GLN A 858 20.64 -2.40 -18.32
CA GLN A 858 20.90 -3.37 -17.25
C GLN A 858 22.35 -3.32 -16.74
N SER A 859 23.25 -2.61 -17.44
CA SER A 859 24.65 -2.48 -17.04
C SER A 859 24.79 -1.57 -15.80
N PRO A 860 25.59 -1.96 -14.80
CA PRO A 860 25.64 -1.33 -13.48
C PRO A 860 26.13 0.11 -13.43
#